data_AF-A0AAN6VUA1-F1
#
_entry.id   AF-A0AAN6VUA1-F1
#
_cell.length_a   1.000
_cell.length_b   1.000
_cell.length_c   1.000
_cell.angle_alpha   90.00
_cell.angle_beta   90.00
_cell.angle_gamma   90.00
#
_symmetry.space_group_name_H-M   'P 1'
#
loop_
_entity.id
_entity.type
_entity.pdbx_description
1 polymer ?
#
loop_
_entity_poly.entity_id
_entity_poly.type
_entity_poly.pdbx_seq_one_letter_code
_entity_poly.pdbx_strand_id
1 'polypeptide(L)'
;MGKPKVDYSLYLVTDSTPAILGDRRLIDVVKEALGGGVTVVQLREKTGDTAELISKARELHALTQSYGVPLLINDRVDVALAVGCEGIHIGQDDMELSTARKLLGPDAIIGVTVSTVDEALKACEGGADYLGIGTVYATPTKTNTKEVIGAAGVREILARIDDAGHKTQTVCIGGINESNLQRIVFQCGTAKKKLDGVAIVSAIMAAEDPDAAATRLGRLLRNPPAFQVDTRGAGSDITDAQSMVALAPSVVQRVHETTPLSHNMTNIVVQNIAANVALAVGASPIMAGYGEEAPDLCKLGGALVINMGSVDPAGLANYLKALRAYNLAGRPVVFDPVGAGATSLRREAVKTIMANGYLDVIKGNEGEIKTVFGNSQEQQRGVDSSSTLDASQKAKLVRELAAREKNVVVMTGKTDFVSDGVRTFAIDNGHEYLGLVTGTGCTLGTVISAAIAPRKTDRLGAVVAAILHFEIAAELAASQPEIRGPGTFVPAFLDELYRIRLATAGGDLVCDIQEKFRTAIFEFDKVVFTTNKLLQAANALQIPIFVTTQNRARLGDTVQELQPLLKAAGPLLQANLDKTRFSMWLPPLTTSSHFSSSTKPRPSEVAIVGIESHICVTQTALDLLAAGHSVYVLADGVSSANREEVGVALARLRQAGAVVTTSESWIYECMGDAAIPEFKGMVGVMKEAMAGTREALQGLVGSKI
;
A
#
# COMPACT_ATOMS: atom_id res chain seq x y z
N MET A 1 -33.76 -39.07 -5.64
CA MET A 1 -33.04 -38.07 -6.45
C MET A 1 -31.97 -37.50 -5.54
N GLY A 2 -30.74 -37.25 -6.01
CA GLY A 2 -29.69 -36.72 -5.11
C GLY A 2 -30.07 -35.36 -4.53
N LYS A 3 -29.49 -34.98 -3.38
CA LYS A 3 -29.68 -33.66 -2.77
C LYS A 3 -29.50 -32.55 -3.82
N PRO A 4 -30.44 -31.60 -3.94
CA PRO A 4 -30.30 -30.49 -4.87
C PRO A 4 -29.08 -29.64 -4.50
N LYS A 5 -28.33 -29.20 -5.52
CA LYS A 5 -27.23 -28.26 -5.33
C LYS A 5 -27.82 -26.88 -5.08
N VAL A 6 -27.64 -26.35 -3.87
CA VAL A 6 -28.18 -25.06 -3.45
C VAL A 6 -27.16 -23.95 -3.67
N ASP A 7 -27.60 -22.83 -4.23
CA ASP A 7 -26.81 -21.60 -4.32
C ASP A 7 -27.10 -20.71 -3.11
N TYR A 8 -26.16 -20.66 -2.16
CA TYR A 8 -26.31 -19.88 -0.93
C TYR A 8 -25.91 -18.40 -1.08
N SER A 9 -25.57 -17.94 -2.29
CA SER A 9 -24.98 -16.62 -2.54
C SER A 9 -25.72 -15.47 -1.85
N LEU A 10 -27.02 -15.31 -2.13
CA LEU A 10 -27.86 -14.27 -1.56
C LEU A 10 -29.09 -14.89 -0.90
N TYR A 11 -28.99 -15.12 0.40
CA TYR A 11 -30.00 -15.80 1.18
C TYR A 11 -30.88 -14.78 1.91
N LEU A 12 -32.15 -14.70 1.55
CA LEU A 12 -33.15 -13.87 2.24
C LEU A 12 -33.75 -14.60 3.43
N VAL A 13 -33.76 -13.96 4.59
CA VAL A 13 -34.52 -14.39 5.77
C VAL A 13 -35.63 -13.38 6.01
N THR A 14 -36.88 -13.84 6.04
CA THR A 14 -38.04 -12.95 6.19
C THR A 14 -38.17 -12.41 7.62
N ASP A 15 -38.81 -11.26 7.76
CA ASP A 15 -39.27 -10.76 9.05
C ASP A 15 -40.56 -9.96 8.82
N SER A 16 -41.67 -10.45 9.37
CA SER A 16 -43.01 -9.87 9.21
C SER A 16 -43.37 -8.86 10.29
N THR A 17 -42.42 -8.48 11.15
CA THR A 17 -42.72 -7.50 12.20
C THR A 17 -43.03 -6.13 11.59
N PRO A 18 -43.94 -5.34 12.20
CA PRO A 18 -44.24 -4.00 11.71
C PRO A 18 -43.02 -3.08 11.61
N ALA A 19 -41.99 -3.31 12.44
CA ALA A 19 -40.74 -2.54 12.42
C ALA A 19 -39.90 -2.76 11.15
N ILE A 20 -40.04 -3.90 10.47
CA ILE A 20 -39.26 -4.25 9.28
C ILE A 20 -40.14 -4.21 8.03
N LEU A 21 -41.29 -4.88 8.08
CA LEU A 21 -42.18 -5.02 6.92
C LEU A 21 -43.04 -3.78 6.71
N GLY A 22 -43.40 -3.07 7.78
CA GLY A 22 -44.42 -2.02 7.77
C GLY A 22 -45.80 -2.58 7.43
N ASP A 23 -46.55 -1.86 6.60
CA ASP A 23 -47.89 -2.26 6.14
C ASP A 23 -47.86 -3.08 4.83
N ARG A 24 -46.67 -3.45 4.34
CA ARG A 24 -46.52 -4.20 3.08
C ARG A 24 -46.87 -5.67 3.29
N ARG A 25 -47.29 -6.33 2.20
CA ARG A 25 -47.51 -7.78 2.21
C ARG A 25 -46.17 -8.50 2.03
N LEU A 26 -45.91 -9.49 2.88
CA LEU A 26 -44.67 -10.26 2.86
C LEU A 26 -44.37 -10.85 1.47
N ILE A 27 -45.37 -11.44 0.83
CA ILE A 27 -45.19 -12.10 -0.47
C ILE A 27 -44.77 -11.14 -1.58
N ASP A 28 -45.27 -9.91 -1.56
CA ASP A 28 -44.96 -8.90 -2.58
C ASP A 28 -43.48 -8.46 -2.43
N VAL A 29 -43.02 -8.25 -1.19
CA VAL A 29 -41.60 -7.95 -0.89
C VAL A 29 -40.67 -9.10 -1.27
N VAL A 30 -41.05 -10.35 -0.98
CA VAL A 30 -40.26 -11.53 -1.37
C VAL A 30 -40.22 -11.70 -2.89
N LYS A 31 -41.33 -11.43 -3.59
CA LYS A 31 -41.38 -11.48 -5.06
C LYS A 31 -40.43 -10.46 -5.70
N GLU A 32 -40.41 -9.23 -5.20
CA GLU A 32 -39.46 -8.20 -5.65
C GLU A 32 -38.02 -8.62 -5.36
N ALA A 33 -37.73 -9.13 -4.17
CA ALA A 33 -36.39 -9.62 -3.82
C ALA A 33 -35.92 -10.79 -4.69
N LEU A 34 -36.82 -11.72 -5.06
CA LEU A 34 -36.55 -12.80 -6.02
C LEU A 34 -36.24 -12.24 -7.41
N GLY A 35 -36.95 -11.20 -7.86
CA GLY A 35 -36.65 -10.46 -9.09
C GLY A 35 -35.22 -9.91 -9.12
N GLY A 36 -34.74 -9.41 -7.98
CA GLY A 36 -33.39 -8.88 -7.80
C GLY A 36 -32.29 -9.95 -7.62
N GLY A 37 -32.64 -11.24 -7.63
CA GLY A 37 -31.67 -12.34 -7.65
C GLY A 37 -31.36 -12.98 -6.30
N VAL A 38 -32.30 -12.99 -5.35
CA VAL A 38 -32.25 -13.86 -4.16
C VAL A 38 -32.20 -15.34 -4.57
N THR A 39 -31.33 -16.13 -3.94
CA THR A 39 -31.05 -17.53 -4.31
C THR A 39 -31.52 -18.56 -3.28
N VAL A 40 -31.88 -18.12 -2.07
CA VAL A 40 -32.55 -18.92 -1.02
C VAL A 40 -33.52 -18.02 -0.26
N VAL A 41 -34.71 -18.54 0.08
CA VAL A 41 -35.66 -17.84 0.97
C VAL A 41 -35.89 -18.68 2.21
N GLN A 42 -35.79 -18.08 3.39
CA GLN A 42 -36.22 -18.67 4.66
C GLN A 42 -37.40 -17.89 5.23
N LEU A 43 -38.51 -18.59 5.44
CA LEU A 43 -39.63 -18.07 6.20
C LEU A 43 -39.34 -18.17 7.69
N ARG A 44 -39.22 -17.01 8.34
CA ARG A 44 -39.06 -16.87 9.78
C ARG A 44 -40.23 -16.10 10.37
N GLU A 45 -41.07 -16.84 11.10
CA GLU A 45 -42.21 -16.33 11.85
C GLU A 45 -42.15 -16.87 13.28
N LYS A 46 -41.96 -15.99 14.25
CA LYS A 46 -41.87 -16.37 15.68
C LYS A 46 -43.20 -16.35 16.40
N THR A 47 -44.17 -15.67 15.82
CA THR A 47 -45.48 -15.39 16.41
C THR A 47 -46.55 -15.66 15.36
N GLY A 48 -47.67 -16.25 15.78
CA GLY A 48 -48.78 -16.57 14.89
C GLY A 48 -49.28 -17.99 15.10
N ASP A 49 -50.48 -18.25 14.59
CA ASP A 49 -51.05 -19.60 14.60
C ASP A 49 -50.38 -20.50 13.56
N THR A 50 -50.29 -21.80 13.85
CA THR A 50 -49.66 -22.78 12.97
C THR A 50 -50.40 -22.89 11.64
N ALA A 51 -51.74 -22.78 11.64
CA ALA A 51 -52.52 -22.84 10.41
C ALA A 51 -52.22 -21.65 9.48
N GLU A 52 -52.07 -20.45 10.05
CA GLU A 52 -51.69 -19.24 9.31
C GLU A 52 -50.27 -19.37 8.74
N LEU A 53 -49.33 -19.87 9.55
CA LEU A 53 -47.95 -20.11 9.12
C LEU A 53 -47.88 -21.11 7.96
N ILE A 54 -48.64 -22.21 8.01
CA ILE A 54 -48.72 -23.18 6.90
C ILE A 54 -49.30 -22.54 5.64
N SER A 55 -50.36 -21.74 5.78
CA SER A 55 -50.97 -21.05 4.64
C SER A 55 -49.97 -20.10 3.96
N LYS A 56 -49.28 -19.30 4.76
CA LYS A 56 -48.26 -18.36 4.29
C LYS A 56 -47.07 -19.08 3.65
N ALA A 57 -46.62 -20.17 4.27
CA ALA A 57 -45.54 -21.00 3.74
C ALA A 57 -45.89 -21.65 2.40
N ARG A 58 -47.14 -22.12 2.20
CA ARG A 58 -47.60 -22.64 0.90
C ARG A 58 -47.62 -21.58 -0.19
N GLU A 59 -48.10 -20.38 0.14
CA GLU A 59 -48.12 -19.25 -0.79
C GLU A 59 -46.69 -18.87 -1.22
N LEU A 60 -45.78 -18.76 -0.25
CA LEU A 60 -44.36 -18.50 -0.52
C LEU A 60 -43.68 -19.63 -1.28
N HIS A 61 -43.99 -20.90 -0.98
CA HIS A 61 -43.39 -22.04 -1.67
C HIS A 61 -43.75 -22.06 -3.15
N ALA A 62 -45.02 -21.83 -3.47
CA ALA A 62 -45.46 -21.71 -4.86
C ALA A 62 -44.74 -20.56 -5.59
N LEU A 63 -44.55 -19.43 -4.91
CA LEU A 63 -43.79 -18.31 -5.45
C LEU A 63 -42.32 -18.69 -5.69
N THR A 64 -41.59 -19.19 -4.68
CA THR A 64 -40.15 -19.48 -4.80
C THR A 64 -39.88 -20.58 -5.83
N GLN A 65 -40.77 -21.59 -5.93
CA GLN A 65 -40.70 -22.62 -6.97
C GLN A 65 -40.79 -22.03 -8.38
N SER A 66 -41.60 -21.00 -8.61
CA SER A 66 -41.69 -20.33 -9.92
C SER A 66 -40.39 -19.64 -10.34
N TYR A 67 -39.50 -19.35 -9.38
CA TYR A 67 -38.15 -18.81 -9.60
C TYR A 67 -37.06 -19.88 -9.51
N GLY A 68 -37.39 -21.14 -9.21
CA GLY A 68 -36.42 -22.21 -8.98
C GLY A 68 -35.58 -22.03 -7.70
N VAL A 69 -36.10 -21.29 -6.72
CA VAL A 69 -35.42 -20.96 -5.46
C VAL A 69 -35.99 -21.81 -4.32
N PRO A 70 -35.15 -22.46 -3.48
CA PRO A 70 -35.64 -23.26 -2.36
C PRO A 70 -36.24 -22.39 -1.25
N LEU A 71 -37.31 -22.90 -0.63
CA LEU A 71 -37.90 -22.36 0.59
C LEU A 71 -37.46 -23.19 1.81
N LEU A 72 -36.94 -22.52 2.83
CA LEU A 72 -36.62 -23.09 4.12
C LEU A 72 -37.55 -22.56 5.20
N ILE A 73 -37.94 -23.41 6.16
CA ILE A 73 -38.74 -23.00 7.32
C ILE A 73 -37.84 -22.88 8.55
N ASN A 74 -37.94 -21.77 9.26
CA ASN A 74 -37.23 -21.55 10.52
C ASN A 74 -37.87 -22.35 11.66
N ASP A 75 -37.10 -23.19 12.35
CA ASP A 75 -37.36 -23.96 13.58
C ASP A 75 -38.49 -25.01 13.51
N ARG A 76 -39.50 -24.83 12.65
CA ARG A 76 -40.76 -25.60 12.61
C ARG A 76 -40.73 -26.76 11.61
N VAL A 77 -40.20 -27.91 12.05
CA VAL A 77 -40.14 -29.16 11.26
C VAL A 77 -41.52 -29.65 10.82
N ASP A 78 -42.51 -29.52 11.70
CA ASP A 78 -43.90 -29.88 11.45
C ASP A 78 -44.53 -29.08 10.31
N VAL A 79 -44.24 -27.77 10.26
CA VAL A 79 -44.69 -26.89 9.16
C VAL A 79 -44.00 -27.27 7.86
N ALA A 80 -42.69 -27.52 7.88
CA ALA A 80 -41.96 -27.93 6.68
C ALA A 80 -42.52 -29.23 6.08
N LEU A 81 -42.87 -30.21 6.92
CA LEU A 81 -43.54 -31.46 6.51
C LEU A 81 -44.94 -31.20 5.93
N ALA A 82 -45.74 -30.32 6.55
CA ALA A 82 -47.10 -30.01 6.12
C ALA A 82 -47.17 -29.25 4.78
N VAL A 83 -46.11 -28.49 4.47
CA VAL A 83 -45.95 -27.73 3.22
C VAL A 83 -45.28 -28.59 2.15
N GLY A 84 -44.34 -29.46 2.52
CA GLY A 84 -43.51 -30.21 1.58
C GLY A 84 -42.43 -29.36 0.91
N CYS A 85 -41.90 -28.36 1.62
CA CYS A 85 -40.81 -27.51 1.13
C CYS A 85 -39.43 -28.16 1.28
N GLU A 86 -38.40 -27.51 0.75
CA GLU A 86 -37.08 -28.13 0.54
C GLU A 86 -36.28 -28.37 1.82
N GLY A 87 -36.59 -27.66 2.92
CA GLY A 87 -35.86 -27.88 4.17
C GLY A 87 -36.19 -26.92 5.31
N ILE A 88 -35.30 -26.92 6.30
CA ILE A 88 -35.40 -26.11 7.51
C ILE A 88 -34.07 -25.45 7.87
N HIS A 89 -34.15 -24.49 8.77
CA HIS A 89 -33.03 -23.97 9.52
C HIS A 89 -33.36 -24.01 11.01
N ILE A 90 -32.43 -24.47 11.84
CA ILE A 90 -32.63 -24.63 13.29
C ILE A 90 -31.58 -23.85 14.09
N GLY A 91 -32.00 -23.28 15.21
CA GLY A 91 -31.14 -22.70 16.23
C GLY A 91 -30.64 -23.73 17.25
N GLN A 92 -29.87 -23.23 18.22
CA GLN A 92 -29.25 -24.05 19.28
C GLN A 92 -30.25 -24.53 20.34
N ASP A 93 -31.35 -23.80 20.52
CA ASP A 93 -32.38 -24.08 21.53
C ASP A 93 -33.59 -24.84 20.92
N ASP A 94 -33.49 -25.24 19.65
CA ASP A 94 -34.56 -25.89 18.87
C ASP A 94 -34.41 -27.43 18.80
N MET A 95 -35.22 -28.09 17.96
CA MET A 95 -35.13 -29.54 17.74
C MET A 95 -33.71 -29.94 17.27
N GLU A 96 -33.16 -30.99 17.88
CA GLU A 96 -31.83 -31.49 17.49
C GLU A 96 -31.76 -31.87 16.00
N LEU A 97 -30.64 -31.52 15.36
CA LEU A 97 -30.31 -31.84 13.97
C LEU A 97 -30.57 -33.32 13.63
N SER A 98 -30.14 -34.23 14.52
CA SER A 98 -30.28 -35.68 14.32
C SER A 98 -31.75 -36.11 14.25
N THR A 99 -32.62 -35.46 15.02
CA THR A 99 -34.06 -35.73 15.07
C THR A 99 -34.76 -35.13 13.86
N ALA A 100 -34.45 -33.88 13.52
CA ALA A 100 -34.96 -33.24 12.31
C ALA A 100 -34.60 -34.04 11.05
N ARG A 101 -33.36 -34.54 10.96
CA ARG A 101 -32.90 -35.40 9.86
C ARG A 101 -33.68 -36.72 9.76
N LYS A 102 -34.04 -37.34 10.89
CA LYS A 102 -34.87 -38.57 10.90
C LYS A 102 -36.28 -38.31 10.40
N LEU A 103 -36.86 -37.15 10.70
CA LEU A 103 -38.23 -36.79 10.33
C LEU A 103 -38.34 -36.35 8.85
N LEU A 104 -37.42 -35.49 8.40
CA LEU A 104 -37.43 -34.92 7.05
C LEU A 104 -36.76 -35.81 6.00
N GLY A 105 -35.99 -36.81 6.45
CA GLY A 105 -35.27 -37.73 5.58
C GLY A 105 -33.92 -37.19 5.09
N PRO A 106 -33.21 -38.00 4.29
CA PRO A 106 -31.85 -37.70 3.88
C PRO A 106 -31.77 -36.53 2.91
N ASP A 107 -32.80 -36.27 2.10
CA ASP A 107 -32.72 -35.31 0.98
C ASP A 107 -33.06 -33.86 1.37
N ALA A 108 -33.67 -33.64 2.54
CA ALA A 108 -34.03 -32.32 3.01
C ALA A 108 -32.79 -31.45 3.30
N ILE A 109 -32.90 -30.15 3.08
CA ILE A 109 -31.85 -29.18 3.43
C ILE A 109 -31.98 -28.84 4.92
N ILE A 110 -30.92 -29.01 5.71
CA ILE A 110 -30.93 -28.62 7.12
C ILE A 110 -29.76 -27.68 7.42
N GLY A 111 -30.10 -26.44 7.74
CA GLY A 111 -29.17 -25.42 8.23
C GLY A 111 -29.11 -25.34 9.75
N VAL A 112 -27.94 -25.03 10.30
CA VAL A 112 -27.77 -24.84 11.76
C VAL A 112 -27.15 -23.47 12.05
N THR A 113 -27.74 -22.71 12.97
CA THR A 113 -27.12 -21.47 13.49
C THR A 113 -25.93 -21.83 14.37
N VAL A 114 -24.79 -21.16 14.17
CA VAL A 114 -23.58 -21.33 14.98
C VAL A 114 -22.93 -19.99 15.30
N SER A 115 -22.42 -19.85 16.52
CA SER A 115 -21.70 -18.67 17.01
C SER A 115 -20.30 -19.01 17.52
N THR A 116 -19.99 -20.30 17.76
CA THR A 116 -18.69 -20.75 18.27
C THR A 116 -18.08 -21.84 17.39
N VAL A 117 -16.77 -22.07 17.57
CA VAL A 117 -16.03 -23.15 16.89
C VAL A 117 -16.63 -24.53 17.23
N ASP A 118 -16.93 -24.78 18.50
CA ASP A 118 -17.44 -26.07 18.97
C ASP A 118 -18.82 -26.37 18.38
N GLU A 119 -19.71 -25.38 18.35
CA GLU A 119 -21.02 -25.50 17.69
C GLU A 119 -20.88 -25.82 16.20
N ALA A 120 -19.95 -25.15 15.50
CA ALA A 120 -19.71 -25.35 14.09
C ALA A 120 -19.20 -26.76 13.76
N LEU A 121 -18.23 -27.27 14.54
CA LEU A 121 -17.70 -28.62 14.34
C LEU A 121 -18.76 -29.67 14.65
N LYS A 122 -19.48 -29.54 15.76
CA LYS A 122 -20.58 -30.45 16.13
C LYS A 122 -21.67 -30.50 15.06
N ALA A 123 -22.04 -29.36 14.48
CA ALA A 123 -23.02 -29.29 13.40
C ALA A 123 -22.52 -29.95 12.11
N CYS A 124 -21.23 -29.80 11.78
CA CYS A 124 -20.61 -30.47 10.63
C CYS A 124 -20.59 -32.00 10.80
N GLU A 125 -20.16 -32.49 11.96
CA GLU A 125 -20.15 -33.91 12.31
C GLU A 125 -21.56 -34.52 12.32
N GLY A 126 -22.56 -33.74 12.76
CA GLY A 126 -23.97 -34.12 12.75
C GLY A 126 -24.62 -34.16 11.37
N GLY A 127 -23.93 -33.75 10.30
CA GLY A 127 -24.44 -33.80 8.93
C GLY A 127 -25.37 -32.64 8.56
N ALA A 128 -25.12 -31.44 9.10
CA ALA A 128 -25.74 -30.21 8.60
C ALA A 128 -25.34 -29.97 7.14
N ASP A 129 -26.27 -29.47 6.32
CA ASP A 129 -25.99 -29.16 4.92
C ASP A 129 -25.28 -27.81 4.77
N TYR A 130 -25.64 -26.86 5.63
CA TYR A 130 -24.99 -25.56 5.73
C TYR A 130 -25.05 -25.01 7.16
N LEU A 131 -24.19 -24.04 7.44
CA LEU A 131 -24.15 -23.31 8.72
C LEU A 131 -24.49 -21.84 8.51
N GLY A 132 -25.35 -21.30 9.37
CA GLY A 132 -25.57 -19.87 9.53
C GLY A 132 -24.67 -19.32 10.63
N ILE A 133 -23.55 -18.70 10.25
CA ILE A 133 -22.54 -18.18 11.17
C ILE A 133 -22.89 -16.76 11.59
N GLY A 134 -23.15 -16.53 12.88
CA GLY A 134 -23.49 -15.21 13.37
C GLY A 134 -24.02 -15.23 14.80
N THR A 135 -24.20 -14.08 15.43
CA THR A 135 -24.41 -12.75 14.81
C THR A 135 -23.11 -12.00 14.48
N VAL A 136 -22.90 -11.58 13.22
CA VAL A 136 -21.69 -10.83 12.79
C VAL A 136 -21.65 -9.41 13.36
N TYR A 137 -22.73 -8.64 13.23
CA TYR A 137 -22.91 -7.31 13.81
C TYR A 137 -24.23 -7.22 14.55
N ALA A 138 -24.30 -6.33 15.56
CA ALA A 138 -25.56 -6.03 16.25
C ALA A 138 -26.68 -5.73 15.25
N THR A 139 -27.87 -6.31 15.49
CA THR A 139 -29.02 -6.19 14.59
C THR A 139 -30.32 -6.06 15.39
N PRO A 140 -31.25 -5.19 14.96
CA PRO A 140 -32.57 -5.07 15.61
C PRO A 140 -33.46 -6.31 15.38
N THR A 141 -33.17 -7.17 14.40
CA THR A 141 -33.98 -8.35 14.02
C THR A 141 -33.92 -9.50 15.05
N LYS A 142 -32.93 -9.52 15.93
CA LYS A 142 -32.78 -10.53 16.99
C LYS A 142 -32.39 -9.85 18.29
N THR A 143 -33.35 -9.70 19.20
CA THR A 143 -33.16 -9.05 20.52
C THR A 143 -32.43 -9.93 21.54
N ASN A 144 -32.41 -11.26 21.35
CA ASN A 144 -31.69 -12.24 22.19
C ASN A 144 -30.35 -12.66 21.55
N THR A 145 -29.47 -11.74 21.18
CA THR A 145 -28.14 -12.08 20.67
C THR A 145 -27.18 -12.36 21.84
N LYS A 146 -26.80 -13.64 22.00
CA LYS A 146 -25.91 -14.08 23.09
C LYS A 146 -24.49 -13.49 22.94
N GLU A 147 -23.90 -13.42 21.73
CA GLU A 147 -22.62 -12.73 21.48
C GLU A 147 -22.49 -12.23 20.01
N VAL A 148 -21.88 -11.06 19.79
CA VAL A 148 -21.54 -10.53 18.45
C VAL A 148 -20.10 -10.88 18.14
N ILE A 149 -19.87 -11.70 17.11
CA ILE A 149 -18.56 -12.32 16.86
C ILE A 149 -17.68 -11.57 15.84
N GLY A 150 -18.27 -10.66 15.06
CA GLY A 150 -17.56 -9.90 14.03
C GLY A 150 -16.96 -10.76 12.91
N ALA A 151 -16.24 -10.12 11.99
CA ALA A 151 -15.54 -10.82 10.91
C ALA A 151 -14.44 -11.76 11.44
N ALA A 152 -13.81 -11.40 12.56
CA ALA A 152 -12.78 -12.21 13.21
C ALA A 152 -13.31 -13.57 13.68
N GLY A 153 -14.43 -13.61 14.41
CA GLY A 153 -15.01 -14.87 14.88
C GLY A 153 -15.54 -15.74 13.74
N VAL A 154 -16.11 -15.12 12.69
CA VAL A 154 -16.49 -15.86 11.47
C VAL A 154 -15.26 -16.51 10.82
N ARG A 155 -14.16 -15.76 10.67
CA ARG A 155 -12.91 -16.28 10.10
C ARG A 155 -12.35 -17.44 10.90
N GLU A 156 -12.38 -17.34 12.24
CA GLU A 156 -11.93 -18.40 13.14
C GLU A 156 -12.74 -19.68 12.93
N ILE A 157 -14.07 -19.58 12.92
CA ILE A 157 -14.95 -20.72 12.63
C ILE A 157 -14.63 -21.35 11.27
N LEU A 158 -14.48 -20.53 10.21
CA LEU A 158 -14.14 -21.02 8.88
C LEU A 158 -12.77 -21.73 8.84
N ALA A 159 -11.77 -21.20 9.56
CA ALA A 159 -10.45 -21.84 9.67
C ALA A 159 -10.55 -23.21 10.33
N ARG A 160 -11.30 -23.33 11.42
CA ARG A 160 -11.43 -24.59 12.17
C ARG A 160 -12.25 -25.64 11.42
N ILE A 161 -13.29 -25.24 10.70
CA ILE A 161 -14.05 -26.15 9.80
C ILE A 161 -13.12 -26.72 8.72
N ASP A 162 -12.25 -25.89 8.14
CA ASP A 162 -11.30 -26.33 7.11
C ASP A 162 -10.18 -27.21 7.68
N ASP A 163 -9.61 -26.87 8.84
CA ASP A 163 -8.61 -27.69 9.54
C ASP A 163 -9.15 -29.09 9.85
N ALA A 164 -10.44 -29.19 10.20
CA ALA A 164 -11.13 -30.45 10.44
C ALA A 164 -11.52 -31.20 9.14
N GLY A 165 -11.25 -30.63 7.96
CA GLY A 165 -11.51 -31.25 6.66
C GLY A 165 -12.97 -31.22 6.20
N HIS A 166 -13.84 -30.48 6.89
CA HIS A 166 -15.25 -30.39 6.53
C HIS A 166 -15.49 -29.47 5.31
N LYS A 167 -16.45 -29.85 4.46
CA LYS A 167 -16.86 -29.10 3.26
C LYS A 167 -18.28 -28.52 3.36
N THR A 168 -18.83 -28.49 4.56
CA THR A 168 -20.16 -27.92 4.87
C THR A 168 -20.24 -26.48 4.37
N GLN A 169 -21.37 -26.14 3.73
CA GLN A 169 -21.62 -24.81 3.20
C GLN A 169 -21.78 -23.81 4.34
N THR A 170 -21.42 -22.56 4.13
CA THR A 170 -21.34 -21.54 5.18
C THR A 170 -21.84 -20.20 4.69
N VAL A 171 -22.86 -19.68 5.37
CA VAL A 171 -23.34 -18.31 5.19
C VAL A 171 -23.12 -17.55 6.48
N CYS A 172 -22.84 -16.26 6.41
CA CYS A 172 -22.83 -15.42 7.60
C CYS A 172 -24.12 -14.59 7.70
N ILE A 173 -24.52 -14.26 8.94
CA ILE A 173 -25.77 -13.55 9.22
C ILE A 173 -25.62 -12.53 10.35
N GLY A 174 -26.38 -11.44 10.26
CA GLY A 174 -26.55 -10.48 11.35
C GLY A 174 -25.89 -9.13 11.07
N GLY A 175 -26.72 -8.11 10.86
CA GLY A 175 -26.29 -6.73 10.61
C GLY A 175 -25.54 -6.52 9.29
N ILE A 176 -25.65 -7.47 8.35
CA ILE A 176 -25.03 -7.41 7.03
C ILE A 176 -25.87 -6.55 6.09
N ASN A 177 -25.22 -5.63 5.38
CA ASN A 177 -25.84 -4.70 4.44
C ASN A 177 -24.82 -4.23 3.37
N GLU A 178 -25.25 -3.37 2.45
CA GLU A 178 -24.42 -2.87 1.34
C GLU A 178 -23.09 -2.24 1.79
N SER A 179 -23.02 -1.64 2.98
CA SER A 179 -21.82 -0.95 3.47
C SER A 179 -20.73 -1.88 4.01
N ASN A 180 -21.08 -3.09 4.46
CA ASN A 180 -20.14 -4.02 5.09
C ASN A 180 -19.98 -5.36 4.36
N LEU A 181 -20.89 -5.70 3.45
CA LEU A 181 -20.95 -6.98 2.76
C LEU A 181 -19.62 -7.43 2.17
N GLN A 182 -19.03 -6.63 1.27
CA GLN A 182 -17.81 -7.02 0.55
C GLN A 182 -16.62 -7.18 1.51
N ARG A 183 -16.57 -6.38 2.58
CA ARG A 183 -15.52 -6.47 3.59
C ARG A 183 -15.63 -7.78 4.37
N ILE A 184 -16.83 -8.19 4.77
CA ILE A 184 -17.04 -9.47 5.46
C ILE A 184 -16.59 -10.62 4.57
N VAL A 185 -17.07 -10.66 3.32
CA VAL A 185 -16.69 -11.72 2.36
C VAL A 185 -15.17 -11.74 2.14
N PHE A 186 -14.54 -10.57 2.06
CA PHE A 186 -13.10 -10.44 1.91
C PHE A 186 -12.32 -10.90 3.15
N GLN A 187 -12.63 -10.38 4.35
CA GLN A 187 -11.86 -10.61 5.57
C GLN A 187 -12.11 -11.99 6.19
N CYS A 188 -13.34 -12.51 6.12
CA CYS A 188 -13.70 -13.78 6.75
C CYS A 188 -13.09 -14.99 6.06
N GLY A 189 -12.83 -14.93 4.74
CA GLY A 189 -12.29 -16.06 4.01
C GLY A 189 -10.86 -16.39 4.41
N THR A 190 -10.54 -17.67 4.58
CA THR A 190 -9.17 -18.17 4.71
C THR A 190 -8.59 -18.50 3.33
N ALA A 191 -7.33 -18.98 3.29
CA ALA A 191 -6.72 -19.43 2.05
C ALA A 191 -7.44 -20.63 1.41
N LYS A 192 -8.17 -21.42 2.22
CA LYS A 192 -8.75 -22.73 1.83
C LYS A 192 -10.28 -22.79 1.94
N LYS A 193 -10.89 -21.99 2.80
CA LYS A 193 -12.35 -21.90 2.95
C LYS A 193 -12.84 -20.46 2.92
N LYS A 194 -13.86 -20.21 2.10
CA LYS A 194 -14.57 -18.93 2.00
C LYS A 194 -16.00 -19.12 2.46
N LEU A 195 -16.70 -18.01 2.68
CA LEU A 195 -18.16 -18.02 2.78
C LEU A 195 -18.75 -18.39 1.42
N ASP A 196 -19.79 -19.20 1.45
CA ASP A 196 -20.56 -19.63 0.28
C ASP A 196 -21.70 -18.65 -0.04
N GLY A 197 -22.00 -17.74 0.91
CA GLY A 197 -22.87 -16.60 0.69
C GLY A 197 -23.19 -15.85 1.97
N VAL A 198 -24.24 -15.03 1.93
CA VAL A 198 -24.68 -14.21 3.06
C VAL A 198 -26.18 -14.30 3.27
N ALA A 199 -26.60 -14.31 4.52
CA ALA A 199 -28.00 -14.21 4.91
C ALA A 199 -28.35 -12.77 5.31
N ILE A 200 -29.37 -12.23 4.64
CA ILE A 200 -29.82 -10.84 4.74
C ILE A 200 -31.28 -10.79 5.19
N VAL A 201 -31.59 -9.87 6.10
CA VAL A 201 -32.96 -9.60 6.55
C VAL A 201 -33.37 -8.18 6.17
N SER A 202 -33.06 -7.21 7.04
CA SER A 202 -33.57 -5.84 6.95
C SER A 202 -33.09 -5.08 5.72
N ALA A 203 -31.87 -5.34 5.24
CA ALA A 203 -31.33 -4.65 4.06
C ALA A 203 -32.10 -4.98 2.76
N ILE A 204 -32.95 -6.01 2.76
CA ILE A 204 -33.89 -6.30 1.67
C ILE A 204 -35.33 -6.08 2.16
N MET A 205 -35.72 -6.71 3.27
CA MET A 205 -37.09 -6.67 3.78
C MET A 205 -37.58 -5.26 4.11
N ALA A 206 -36.72 -4.38 4.63
CA ALA A 206 -37.07 -3.00 4.97
C ALA A 206 -36.69 -1.98 3.87
N ALA A 207 -36.17 -2.43 2.73
CA ALA A 207 -35.82 -1.53 1.64
C ALA A 207 -37.09 -0.97 0.98
N GLU A 208 -37.05 0.30 0.56
CA GLU A 208 -38.13 0.90 -0.25
C GLU A 208 -38.32 0.15 -1.57
N ASP A 209 -37.23 -0.31 -2.16
CA ASP A 209 -37.17 -1.13 -3.38
C ASP A 209 -36.35 -2.41 -3.11
N PRO A 210 -37.01 -3.52 -2.71
CA PRO A 210 -36.38 -4.82 -2.45
C PRO A 210 -35.68 -5.43 -3.67
N ASP A 211 -36.20 -5.23 -4.88
CA ASP A 211 -35.58 -5.72 -6.14
C ASP A 211 -34.23 -5.03 -6.36
N ALA A 212 -34.22 -3.70 -6.29
CA ALA A 212 -33.00 -2.94 -6.48
C ALA A 212 -31.98 -3.21 -5.35
N ALA A 213 -32.43 -3.40 -4.10
CA ALA A 213 -31.57 -3.77 -2.98
C ALA A 213 -30.93 -5.14 -3.18
N ALA A 214 -31.71 -6.17 -3.53
CA ALA A 214 -31.20 -7.50 -3.82
C ALA A 214 -30.24 -7.49 -5.02
N THR A 215 -30.57 -6.75 -6.09
CA THR A 215 -29.70 -6.57 -7.26
C THR A 215 -28.35 -5.97 -6.89
N ARG A 216 -28.34 -4.91 -6.06
CA ARG A 216 -27.09 -4.29 -5.58
C ARG A 216 -26.26 -5.23 -4.72
N LEU A 217 -26.88 -5.93 -3.76
CA LEU A 217 -26.20 -6.91 -2.92
C LEU A 217 -25.61 -8.07 -3.74
N GLY A 218 -26.38 -8.62 -4.68
CA GLY A 218 -25.92 -9.66 -5.60
C GLY A 218 -24.74 -9.18 -6.47
N ARG A 219 -24.76 -7.92 -6.93
CA ARG A 219 -23.63 -7.32 -7.64
C ARG A 219 -22.39 -7.18 -6.75
N LEU A 220 -22.55 -6.77 -5.49
CA LEU A 220 -21.44 -6.63 -4.54
C LEU A 220 -20.80 -7.99 -4.21
N LEU A 221 -21.59 -9.07 -4.14
CA LEU A 221 -21.08 -10.43 -3.94
C LEU A 221 -20.24 -10.95 -5.12
N ARG A 222 -20.65 -10.62 -6.36
CA ARG A 222 -19.97 -11.08 -7.58
C ARG A 222 -18.69 -10.32 -7.90
N ASN A 223 -18.56 -9.08 -7.44
CA ASN A 223 -17.41 -8.22 -7.75
C ASN A 223 -16.49 -8.08 -6.53
N PRO A 224 -15.15 -8.07 -6.73
CA PRO A 224 -14.24 -7.74 -5.65
C PRO A 224 -14.46 -6.29 -5.18
N PRO A 225 -14.30 -5.98 -3.89
CA PRO A 225 -14.36 -4.60 -3.42
C PRO A 225 -13.24 -3.74 -4.02
N ALA A 226 -13.51 -2.45 -4.19
CA ALA A 226 -12.52 -1.50 -4.73
C ALA A 226 -11.24 -1.40 -3.89
N PHE A 227 -11.34 -1.63 -2.57
CA PHE A 227 -10.19 -1.65 -1.66
C PHE A 227 -9.38 -2.96 -1.72
N GLN A 228 -9.90 -4.03 -2.35
CA GLN A 228 -9.11 -5.23 -2.60
C GLN A 228 -8.18 -4.97 -3.78
N VAL A 229 -6.98 -4.51 -3.46
CA VAL A 229 -5.89 -4.37 -4.44
C VAL A 229 -5.09 -5.66 -4.47
N ASP A 230 -4.65 -6.10 -5.66
CA ASP A 230 -3.88 -7.33 -5.80
C ASP A 230 -2.57 -7.23 -5.01
N THR A 231 -2.46 -8.02 -3.95
CA THR A 231 -1.27 -8.03 -3.09
C THR A 231 -0.12 -8.81 -3.72
N ARG A 232 -0.37 -9.60 -4.78
CA ARG A 232 0.64 -10.33 -5.54
C ARG A 232 1.14 -9.48 -6.70
N GLY A 233 2.14 -8.65 -6.45
CA GLY A 233 2.87 -7.95 -7.50
C GLY A 233 4.36 -7.97 -7.23
N ALA A 234 5.14 -7.30 -8.07
CA ALA A 234 6.60 -7.24 -7.92
C ALA A 234 6.99 -6.83 -6.48
N GLY A 235 7.65 -7.75 -5.77
CA GLY A 235 8.06 -7.60 -4.36
C GLY A 235 7.31 -8.49 -3.36
N SER A 236 6.16 -9.09 -3.72
CA SER A 236 5.39 -9.95 -2.80
C SER A 236 6.11 -11.23 -2.37
N ASP A 237 7.09 -11.67 -3.16
CA ASP A 237 7.86 -12.89 -2.93
C ASP A 237 9.14 -12.63 -2.12
N ILE A 238 9.47 -11.35 -1.86
CA ILE A 238 10.64 -10.97 -1.06
C ILE A 238 10.39 -11.37 0.38
N THR A 239 11.26 -12.23 0.90
CA THR A 239 11.21 -12.76 2.27
C THR A 239 12.49 -12.48 3.05
N ASP A 240 13.59 -12.13 2.38
CA ASP A 240 14.86 -11.78 3.00
C ASP A 240 14.98 -10.26 3.24
N ALA A 241 15.74 -9.90 4.28
CA ALA A 241 15.89 -8.51 4.70
C ALA A 241 16.69 -7.67 3.67
N GLN A 242 17.71 -8.24 3.03
CA GLN A 242 18.58 -7.51 2.11
C GLN A 242 17.81 -7.02 0.88
N SER A 243 17.03 -7.90 0.26
CA SER A 243 16.18 -7.55 -0.88
C SER A 243 15.08 -6.56 -0.48
N MET A 244 14.57 -6.64 0.76
CA MET A 244 13.60 -5.68 1.29
C MET A 244 14.21 -4.28 1.43
N VAL A 245 15.44 -4.18 1.93
CA VAL A 245 16.19 -2.91 2.01
C VAL A 245 16.47 -2.34 0.62
N ALA A 246 16.84 -3.19 -0.35
CA ALA A 246 17.11 -2.77 -1.73
C ALA A 246 15.89 -2.16 -2.44
N LEU A 247 14.66 -2.47 -1.99
CA LEU A 247 13.46 -1.83 -2.51
C LEU A 247 13.30 -0.37 -2.05
N ALA A 248 13.84 0.01 -0.90
CA ALA A 248 13.54 1.27 -0.25
C ALA A 248 13.84 2.50 -1.13
N PRO A 249 15.00 2.61 -1.80
CA PRO A 249 15.29 3.74 -2.69
C PRO A 249 14.23 3.94 -3.78
N SER A 250 13.79 2.85 -4.43
CA SER A 250 12.78 2.91 -5.49
C SER A 250 11.41 3.40 -4.99
N VAL A 251 11.05 3.07 -3.75
CA VAL A 251 9.81 3.54 -3.13
C VAL A 251 9.91 5.03 -2.82
N VAL A 252 11.02 5.48 -2.23
CA VAL A 252 11.24 6.90 -1.91
C VAL A 252 11.28 7.74 -3.17
N GLN A 253 11.97 7.28 -4.22
CA GLN A 253 11.98 7.90 -5.54
C GLN A 253 10.56 8.01 -6.11
N ARG A 254 9.75 6.95 -5.99
CA ARG A 254 8.37 6.97 -6.48
C ARG A 254 7.50 7.99 -5.75
N VAL A 255 7.68 8.15 -4.44
CA VAL A 255 7.01 9.21 -3.67
C VAL A 255 7.43 10.58 -4.20
N HIS A 256 8.73 10.79 -4.42
CA HIS A 256 9.26 12.03 -4.98
C HIS A 256 8.63 12.37 -6.35
N GLU A 257 8.59 11.42 -7.27
CA GLU A 257 8.05 11.61 -8.63
C GLU A 257 6.55 11.89 -8.65
N THR A 258 5.79 11.18 -7.82
CA THR A 258 4.32 11.22 -7.88
C THR A 258 3.71 12.30 -6.99
N THR A 259 4.45 12.80 -6.02
CA THR A 259 3.99 13.78 -5.03
C THR A 259 2.60 13.45 -4.49
N PRO A 260 2.41 12.26 -3.88
CA PRO A 260 1.07 11.77 -3.55
C PRO A 260 0.41 12.63 -2.47
N LEU A 261 -0.92 12.79 -2.56
CA LEU A 261 -1.68 13.43 -1.50
C LEU A 261 -1.65 12.57 -0.23
N SER A 262 -1.35 13.18 0.91
CA SER A 262 -1.45 12.59 2.24
C SER A 262 -2.55 13.33 3.02
N HIS A 263 -3.74 12.73 3.08
CA HIS A 263 -4.88 13.28 3.81
C HIS A 263 -4.83 12.84 5.27
N ASN A 264 -4.51 13.77 6.17
CA ASN A 264 -4.27 13.48 7.58
C ASN A 264 -5.42 14.01 8.45
N MET A 265 -6.30 13.10 8.89
CA MET A 265 -7.28 13.35 9.94
C MET A 265 -6.62 13.07 11.29
N THR A 266 -5.83 14.04 11.77
CA THR A 266 -5.03 13.93 12.99
C THR A 266 -5.33 15.04 14.00
N ASN A 267 -4.86 14.83 15.22
CA ASN A 267 -5.03 15.76 16.32
C ASN A 267 -4.17 17.03 16.13
N ILE A 268 -4.62 18.14 16.72
CA ILE A 268 -4.03 19.47 16.54
C ILE A 268 -2.55 19.56 16.92
N VAL A 269 -2.09 18.73 17.87
CA VAL A 269 -0.69 18.73 18.34
C VAL A 269 0.25 18.24 17.22
N VAL A 270 -0.23 17.33 16.36
CA VAL A 270 0.58 16.64 15.36
C VAL A 270 0.46 17.26 13.96
N GLN A 271 -0.59 18.05 13.69
CA GLN A 271 -0.87 18.57 12.33
C GLN A 271 0.32 19.29 11.68
N ASN A 272 0.99 20.19 12.40
CA ASN A 272 2.11 20.95 11.85
C ASN A 272 3.30 20.06 11.50
N ILE A 273 3.72 19.19 12.42
CA ILE A 273 4.84 18.29 12.19
C ILE A 273 4.52 17.26 11.10
N ALA A 274 3.29 16.74 11.05
CA ALA A 274 2.84 15.84 9.98
C ALA A 274 2.89 16.53 8.60
N ALA A 275 2.48 17.81 8.50
CA ALA A 275 2.57 18.56 7.26
C ALA A 275 4.03 18.70 6.79
N ASN A 276 4.93 19.08 7.70
CA ASN A 276 6.35 19.23 7.38
C ASN A 276 7.01 17.91 7.01
N VAL A 277 6.71 16.82 7.72
CA VAL A 277 7.20 15.47 7.40
C VAL A 277 6.71 15.04 6.02
N ALA A 278 5.43 15.25 5.70
CA ALA A 278 4.89 14.93 4.37
C ALA A 278 5.67 15.66 3.26
N LEU A 279 5.90 16.97 3.42
CA LEU A 279 6.65 17.77 2.46
C LEU A 279 8.11 17.31 2.34
N ALA A 280 8.76 16.99 3.46
CA ALA A 280 10.14 16.52 3.49
C ALA A 280 10.32 15.21 2.71
N VAL A 281 9.40 14.24 2.87
CA VAL A 281 9.43 12.97 2.14
C VAL A 281 8.90 13.07 0.70
N GLY A 282 8.32 14.22 0.33
CA GLY A 282 7.88 14.52 -1.04
C GLY A 282 6.41 14.27 -1.33
N ALA A 283 5.57 14.15 -0.31
CA ALA A 283 4.12 14.12 -0.43
C ALA A 283 3.50 15.52 -0.34
N SER A 284 2.24 15.64 -0.75
CA SER A 284 1.42 16.85 -0.56
C SER A 284 0.46 16.64 0.62
N PRO A 285 0.65 17.31 1.77
CA PRO A 285 -0.25 17.15 2.92
C PRO A 285 -1.57 17.89 2.75
N ILE A 286 -2.64 17.34 3.31
CA ILE A 286 -3.88 18.06 3.65
C ILE A 286 -4.38 17.63 5.03
N MET A 287 -4.73 18.60 5.87
CA MET A 287 -5.12 18.39 7.29
C MET A 287 -6.64 18.58 7.48
N ALA A 288 -7.45 18.05 6.57
CA ALA A 288 -8.91 18.21 6.60
C ALA A 288 -9.55 17.21 7.57
N GLY A 289 -10.20 17.70 8.63
CA GLY A 289 -10.89 16.86 9.61
C GLY A 289 -12.37 16.59 9.30
N TYR A 290 -12.93 17.25 8.29
CA TYR A 290 -14.35 17.17 7.96
C TYR A 290 -14.63 16.06 6.95
N GLY A 291 -15.42 15.07 7.37
CA GLY A 291 -15.61 13.83 6.60
C GLY A 291 -16.36 14.03 5.28
N GLU A 292 -17.13 15.11 5.13
CA GLU A 292 -17.88 15.40 3.89
C GLU A 292 -16.97 15.86 2.73
N GLU A 293 -15.74 16.30 3.01
CA GLU A 293 -14.76 16.63 1.96
C GLU A 293 -14.06 15.38 1.40
N ALA A 294 -14.12 14.26 2.14
CA ALA A 294 -13.38 13.04 1.78
C ALA A 294 -13.73 12.45 0.40
N PRO A 295 -15.00 12.48 -0.09
CA PRO A 295 -15.35 12.05 -1.45
C PRO A 295 -14.67 12.86 -2.55
N ASP A 296 -14.31 14.12 -2.31
CA ASP A 296 -13.57 14.93 -3.26
C ASP A 296 -12.07 14.74 -3.12
N LEU A 297 -11.57 14.67 -1.88
CA LEU A 297 -10.16 14.44 -1.61
C LEU A 297 -9.67 13.09 -2.15
N CYS A 298 -10.45 12.01 -2.03
CA CYS A 298 -10.03 10.70 -2.51
C CYS A 298 -9.88 10.62 -4.05
N LYS A 299 -10.53 11.53 -4.80
CA LYS A 299 -10.40 11.64 -6.26
C LYS A 299 -9.07 12.26 -6.69
N LEU A 300 -8.46 13.09 -5.84
CA LEU A 300 -7.16 13.73 -6.09
C LEU A 300 -5.97 12.74 -6.08
N GLY A 301 -6.22 11.47 -5.77
CA GLY A 301 -5.17 10.50 -5.52
C GLY A 301 -4.71 10.52 -4.06
N GLY A 302 -3.81 9.62 -3.68
CA GLY A 302 -3.27 9.60 -2.33
C GLY A 302 -3.83 8.55 -1.38
N ALA A 303 -3.60 8.78 -0.09
CA ALA A 303 -3.95 7.92 1.04
C ALA A 303 -4.55 8.73 2.19
N LEU A 304 -5.42 8.10 2.98
CA LEU A 304 -5.99 8.65 4.21
C LEU A 304 -5.21 8.16 5.43
N VAL A 305 -4.92 9.05 6.37
CA VAL A 305 -4.43 8.74 7.72
C VAL A 305 -5.52 9.12 8.71
N ILE A 306 -6.02 8.14 9.47
CA ILE A 306 -6.93 8.35 10.59
C ILE A 306 -6.12 8.19 11.88
N ASN A 307 -5.93 9.28 12.62
CA ASN A 307 -5.26 9.29 13.91
C ASN A 307 -6.26 9.70 15.00
N MET A 308 -6.53 8.80 15.95
CA MET A 308 -7.57 9.01 16.97
C MET A 308 -7.08 9.73 18.24
N GLY A 309 -5.95 10.44 18.18
CA GLY A 309 -5.32 11.11 19.33
C GLY A 309 -6.26 12.03 20.12
N SER A 310 -7.24 12.65 19.46
CA SER A 310 -8.27 13.51 20.07
C SER A 310 -9.69 13.10 19.65
N VAL A 311 -10.03 11.82 19.80
CA VAL A 311 -11.35 11.31 19.42
C VAL A 311 -12.48 11.90 20.27
N ASP A 312 -13.52 12.38 19.60
CA ASP A 312 -14.82 12.73 20.14
C ASP A 312 -15.93 12.15 19.23
N PRO A 313 -17.23 12.25 19.60
CA PRO A 313 -18.31 11.70 18.77
C PRO A 313 -18.39 12.28 17.35
N ALA A 314 -18.09 13.57 17.16
CA ALA A 314 -18.14 14.22 15.86
C ALA A 314 -16.94 13.81 14.99
N GLY A 315 -15.74 13.75 15.58
CA GLY A 315 -14.53 13.24 14.96
C GLY A 315 -14.68 11.79 14.53
N LEU A 316 -15.24 10.93 15.39
CA LEU A 316 -15.52 9.53 15.03
C LEU A 316 -16.46 9.44 13.82
N ALA A 317 -17.55 10.21 13.81
CA ALA A 317 -18.46 10.25 12.66
C ALA A 317 -17.76 10.70 11.36
N ASN A 318 -16.86 11.69 11.45
CA ASN A 318 -16.07 12.14 10.31
C ASN A 318 -15.08 11.07 9.83
N TYR A 319 -14.39 10.36 10.73
CA TYR A 319 -13.50 9.25 10.39
C TYR A 319 -14.24 8.16 9.62
N LEU A 320 -15.45 7.80 10.03
CA LEU A 320 -16.27 6.79 9.34
C LEU A 320 -16.69 7.22 7.94
N LYS A 321 -17.05 8.50 7.75
CA LYS A 321 -17.38 9.06 6.43
C LYS A 321 -16.17 9.01 5.50
N ALA A 322 -15.00 9.45 6.00
CA ALA A 322 -13.77 9.45 5.21
C ALA A 322 -13.30 8.04 4.88
N LEU A 323 -13.32 7.12 5.86
CA LEU A 323 -13.00 5.71 5.67
C LEU A 323 -13.86 5.09 4.55
N ARG A 324 -15.17 5.32 4.59
CA ARG A 324 -16.10 4.85 3.55
C ARG A 324 -15.76 5.44 2.19
N ALA A 325 -15.52 6.74 2.09
CA ALA A 325 -15.19 7.41 0.84
C ALA A 325 -13.88 6.86 0.22
N TYR A 326 -12.85 6.65 1.02
CA TYR A 326 -11.56 6.10 0.56
C TYR A 326 -11.68 4.62 0.16
N ASN A 327 -12.39 3.80 0.93
CA ASN A 327 -12.64 2.40 0.58
C ASN A 327 -13.42 2.26 -0.73
N LEU A 328 -14.45 3.08 -0.96
CA LEU A 328 -15.22 3.09 -2.21
C LEU A 328 -14.38 3.53 -3.42
N ALA A 329 -13.44 4.46 -3.21
CA ALA A 329 -12.51 4.93 -4.24
C ALA A 329 -11.31 3.98 -4.47
N GLY A 330 -11.19 2.89 -3.69
CA GLY A 330 -10.04 1.99 -3.73
C GLY A 330 -8.73 2.67 -3.32
N ARG A 331 -8.81 3.67 -2.43
CA ARG A 331 -7.65 4.43 -1.92
C ARG A 331 -7.23 3.90 -0.55
N PRO A 332 -5.91 3.83 -0.28
CA PRO A 332 -5.40 3.28 0.96
C PRO A 332 -5.80 4.07 2.19
N VAL A 333 -6.00 3.36 3.31
CA VAL A 333 -6.22 3.94 4.63
C VAL A 333 -5.20 3.42 5.65
N VAL A 334 -4.51 4.34 6.32
CA VAL A 334 -3.64 4.09 7.48
C VAL A 334 -4.40 4.47 8.74
N PHE A 335 -4.45 3.56 9.71
CA PHE A 335 -5.08 3.79 11.01
C PHE A 335 -4.04 3.79 12.13
N ASP A 336 -4.04 4.88 12.90
CA ASP A 336 -3.20 5.09 14.07
C ASP A 336 -4.09 5.20 15.33
N PRO A 337 -4.26 4.10 16.10
CA PRO A 337 -5.18 4.00 17.22
C PRO A 337 -4.59 4.60 18.51
N VAL A 338 -4.10 5.84 18.43
CA VAL A 338 -3.38 6.52 19.51
C VAL A 338 -4.12 6.44 20.85
N GLY A 339 -3.45 5.87 21.85
CA GLY A 339 -3.95 5.70 23.21
C GLY A 339 -5.17 4.77 23.30
N ALA A 340 -5.37 3.86 22.34
CA ALA A 340 -6.51 2.95 22.29
C ALA A 340 -6.81 2.24 23.62
N GLY A 341 -5.77 1.80 24.33
CA GLY A 341 -5.90 1.09 25.60
C GLY A 341 -6.24 1.99 26.81
N ALA A 342 -6.14 3.31 26.69
CA ALA A 342 -6.16 4.21 27.85
C ALA A 342 -7.55 4.37 28.48
N THR A 343 -8.62 4.37 27.69
CA THR A 343 -10.00 4.60 28.17
C THR A 343 -11.01 3.68 27.48
N SER A 344 -12.16 3.44 28.12
CA SER A 344 -13.26 2.68 27.53
C SER A 344 -13.79 3.31 26.24
N LEU A 345 -13.87 4.64 26.20
CA LEU A 345 -14.31 5.39 25.02
C LEU A 345 -13.37 5.18 23.82
N ARG A 346 -12.05 5.19 24.04
CA ARG A 346 -11.08 4.92 22.97
C ARG A 346 -11.14 3.47 22.50
N ARG A 347 -11.29 2.50 23.40
CA ARG A 347 -11.50 1.09 23.03
C ARG A 347 -12.74 0.92 22.17
N GLU A 348 -13.83 1.58 22.52
CA GLU A 348 -15.08 1.52 21.74
C GLU A 348 -14.96 2.21 20.38
N ALA A 349 -14.24 3.33 20.30
CA ALA A 349 -13.94 3.99 19.03
C ALA A 349 -13.11 3.09 18.10
N VAL A 350 -12.10 2.38 18.61
CA VAL A 350 -11.32 1.39 17.83
C VAL A 350 -12.23 0.30 17.29
N LYS A 351 -13.07 -0.31 18.15
CA LYS A 351 -14.04 -1.33 17.71
C LYS A 351 -14.95 -0.77 16.61
N THR A 352 -15.44 0.45 16.79
CA THR A 352 -16.33 1.10 15.81
C THR A 352 -15.63 1.31 14.47
N ILE A 353 -14.41 1.85 14.45
CA ILE A 353 -13.65 2.08 13.20
C ILE A 353 -13.35 0.75 12.50
N MET A 354 -12.80 -0.22 13.24
CA MET A 354 -12.53 -1.58 12.74
C MET A 354 -13.79 -2.26 12.22
N ALA A 355 -14.96 -1.95 12.78
CA ALA A 355 -16.24 -2.51 12.37
C ALA A 355 -16.92 -1.77 11.21
N ASN A 356 -16.38 -0.66 10.68
CA ASN A 356 -17.07 0.17 9.68
C ASN A 356 -16.28 0.41 8.39
N GLY A 357 -15.08 -0.14 8.24
CA GLY A 357 -14.34 -0.11 6.97
C GLY A 357 -13.10 -0.98 6.97
N TYR A 358 -12.41 -0.98 5.83
CA TYR A 358 -11.16 -1.69 5.61
C TYR A 358 -9.97 -0.74 5.76
N LEU A 359 -8.91 -1.23 6.40
CA LEU A 359 -7.69 -0.49 6.71
C LEU A 359 -6.51 -1.22 6.06
N ASP A 360 -5.78 -0.55 5.18
CA ASP A 360 -4.59 -1.11 4.52
C ASP A 360 -3.42 -1.27 5.49
N VAL A 361 -3.27 -0.33 6.43
CA VAL A 361 -2.22 -0.35 7.44
C VAL A 361 -2.77 0.01 8.81
N ILE A 362 -2.44 -0.77 9.84
CA ILE A 362 -2.67 -0.44 11.25
C ILE A 362 -1.31 -0.22 11.90
N LYS A 363 -1.06 0.98 12.44
CA LYS A 363 0.21 1.36 13.05
C LYS A 363 -0.01 1.78 14.49
N GLY A 364 0.71 1.20 15.44
CA GLY A 364 0.62 1.60 16.85
C GLY A 364 1.76 1.03 17.69
N ASN A 365 1.87 1.42 18.94
CA ASN A 365 2.76 0.77 19.91
C ASN A 365 2.19 -0.58 20.40
N GLU A 366 2.96 -1.32 21.21
CA GLU A 366 2.56 -2.64 21.73
C GLU A 366 1.18 -2.63 22.41
N GLY A 367 0.89 -1.62 23.25
CA GLY A 367 -0.38 -1.51 23.99
C GLY A 367 -1.57 -1.23 23.07
N GLU A 368 -1.37 -0.38 22.07
CA GLU A 368 -2.38 -0.06 21.06
C GLU A 368 -2.68 -1.27 20.17
N ILE A 369 -1.64 -1.98 19.69
CA ILE A 369 -1.81 -3.20 18.89
C ILE A 369 -2.49 -4.31 19.69
N LYS A 370 -2.14 -4.50 20.97
CA LYS A 370 -2.87 -5.42 21.87
C LYS A 370 -4.36 -5.07 21.98
N THR A 371 -4.68 -3.77 22.04
CA THR A 371 -6.06 -3.29 22.12
C THR A 371 -6.82 -3.57 20.83
N VAL A 372 -6.21 -3.29 19.67
CA VAL A 372 -6.79 -3.60 18.35
C VAL A 372 -6.97 -5.11 18.15
N PHE A 373 -6.04 -5.91 18.69
CA PHE A 373 -6.15 -7.37 18.65
C PHE A 373 -7.32 -7.88 19.50
N GLY A 374 -7.71 -7.16 20.56
CA GLY A 374 -8.83 -7.52 21.43
C GLY A 374 -8.43 -8.29 22.71
N ASN A 375 -7.12 -8.36 23.02
CA ASN A 375 -6.59 -9.13 24.16
C ASN A 375 -6.46 -8.32 25.47
N SER A 376 -6.91 -7.06 25.53
CA SER A 376 -6.55 -6.16 26.64
C SER A 376 -7.71 -5.89 27.60
N GLN A 377 -7.66 -6.53 28.77
CA GLN A 377 -8.24 -5.97 30.00
C GLN A 377 -7.24 -5.05 30.75
N GLU A 378 -5.97 -5.01 30.32
CA GLU A 378 -4.95 -4.15 30.91
C GLU A 378 -5.11 -2.69 30.46
N GLN A 379 -5.17 -1.77 31.43
CA GLN A 379 -5.32 -0.34 31.19
C GLN A 379 -3.96 0.29 30.90
N GLN A 380 -3.80 0.89 29.71
CA GLN A 380 -2.62 1.66 29.37
C GLN A 380 -2.61 2.99 30.13
N ARG A 381 -1.44 3.40 30.67
CA ARG A 381 -1.25 4.75 31.23
C ARG A 381 -0.84 5.69 30.11
N GLY A 382 -1.79 6.47 29.59
CA GLY A 382 -1.51 7.47 28.55
C GLY A 382 -1.09 6.88 27.20
N VAL A 383 -0.19 7.57 26.49
CA VAL A 383 0.39 7.16 25.19
C VAL A 383 1.82 6.60 25.31
N ASP A 384 2.32 6.47 26.54
CA ASP A 384 3.68 5.99 26.81
C ASP A 384 3.81 4.50 26.46
N SER A 385 4.97 4.13 25.92
CA SER A 385 5.24 2.77 25.46
C SER A 385 5.84 1.92 26.59
N SER A 386 5.04 1.06 27.23
CA SER A 386 5.53 -0.01 28.11
C SER A 386 5.51 -1.35 27.37
N SER A 387 6.69 -1.92 27.11
CA SER A 387 6.80 -3.20 26.41
C SER A 387 6.93 -4.35 27.40
N THR A 388 6.04 -5.35 27.29
CA THR A 388 6.07 -6.55 28.14
C THR A 388 6.32 -7.83 27.37
N LEU A 389 6.17 -7.80 26.04
CA LEU A 389 6.37 -8.96 25.17
C LEU A 389 7.82 -9.08 24.69
N ASP A 390 8.28 -10.31 24.52
CA ASP A 390 9.53 -10.59 23.81
C ASP A 390 9.38 -10.44 22.27
N ALA A 391 10.50 -10.49 21.55
CA ALA A 391 10.51 -10.33 20.09
C ALA A 391 9.65 -11.37 19.34
N SER A 392 9.63 -12.62 19.80
CA SER A 392 8.87 -13.71 19.17
C SER A 392 7.37 -13.50 19.37
N GLN A 393 6.98 -13.10 20.57
CA GLN A 393 5.59 -12.77 20.91
C GLN A 393 5.09 -11.55 20.13
N LYS A 394 5.92 -10.50 19.97
CA LYS A 394 5.60 -9.33 19.14
C LYS A 394 5.41 -9.71 17.68
N ALA A 395 6.37 -10.45 17.10
CA ALA A 395 6.29 -10.93 15.73
C ALA A 395 5.04 -11.78 15.48
N LYS A 396 4.70 -12.67 16.44
CA LYS A 396 3.48 -13.47 16.39
C LYS A 396 2.22 -12.60 16.42
N LEU A 397 2.15 -11.62 17.33
CA LEU A 397 1.00 -10.73 17.50
C LEU A 397 0.73 -9.92 16.22
N VAL A 398 1.75 -9.27 15.64
CA VAL A 398 1.56 -8.50 14.39
C VAL A 398 1.18 -9.39 13.21
N ARG A 399 1.75 -10.59 13.10
CA ARG A 399 1.44 -11.55 12.05
C ARG A 399 0.00 -12.06 12.15
N GLU A 400 -0.44 -12.43 13.34
CA GLU A 400 -1.80 -12.91 13.56
C GLU A 400 -2.83 -11.82 13.29
N LEU A 401 -2.57 -10.59 13.76
CA LEU A 401 -3.45 -9.46 13.48
C LEU A 401 -3.55 -9.16 11.98
N ALA A 402 -2.39 -9.07 11.30
CA ALA A 402 -2.33 -8.80 9.87
C ALA A 402 -3.01 -9.89 9.04
N ALA A 403 -2.82 -11.17 9.38
CA ALA A 403 -3.48 -12.29 8.73
C ALA A 403 -5.00 -12.32 8.97
N ARG A 404 -5.44 -11.86 10.14
CA ARG A 404 -6.86 -11.78 10.51
C ARG A 404 -7.57 -10.67 9.74
N GLU A 405 -6.98 -9.48 9.72
CA GLU A 405 -7.57 -8.29 9.11
C GLU A 405 -7.30 -8.19 7.60
N LYS A 406 -6.37 -9.02 7.08
CA LYS A 406 -5.86 -9.01 5.70
C LYS A 406 -5.25 -7.67 5.32
N ASN A 407 -4.35 -7.16 6.15
CA ASN A 407 -3.71 -5.86 5.98
C ASN A 407 -2.25 -5.89 6.46
N VAL A 408 -1.58 -4.74 6.46
CA VAL A 408 -0.25 -4.60 7.07
C VAL A 408 -0.40 -4.07 8.50
N VAL A 409 0.31 -4.67 9.44
CA VAL A 409 0.36 -4.22 10.84
C VAL A 409 1.79 -3.79 11.16
N VAL A 410 1.93 -2.60 11.74
CA VAL A 410 3.19 -2.02 12.23
C VAL A 410 3.09 -1.82 13.73
N MET A 411 3.96 -2.51 14.48
CA MET A 411 4.14 -2.30 15.90
C MET A 411 5.44 -1.54 16.14
N THR A 412 5.32 -0.28 16.52
CA THR A 412 6.48 0.58 16.78
C THR A 412 7.06 0.36 18.18
N GLY A 413 8.37 0.49 18.34
CA GLY A 413 9.06 0.35 19.63
C GLY A 413 10.55 0.69 19.52
N LYS A 414 11.38 0.05 20.36
CA LYS A 414 12.85 0.08 20.17
C LYS A 414 13.25 -0.64 18.89
N THR A 415 12.59 -1.77 18.64
CA THR A 415 12.68 -2.53 17.41
C THR A 415 11.25 -2.64 16.90
N ASP A 416 11.06 -2.23 15.66
CA ASP A 416 9.77 -2.19 14.99
C ASP A 416 9.45 -3.56 14.40
N PHE A 417 8.21 -4.02 14.56
CA PHE A 417 7.74 -5.28 13.99
C PHE A 417 6.64 -5.01 12.97
N VAL A 418 6.84 -5.47 11.74
CA VAL A 418 5.90 -5.24 10.63
C VAL A 418 5.53 -6.55 9.93
N SER A 419 4.25 -6.74 9.64
CA SER A 419 3.77 -7.96 8.97
C SER A 419 2.56 -7.72 8.06
N ASP A 420 2.47 -8.48 6.97
CA ASP A 420 1.27 -8.60 6.10
C ASP A 420 0.46 -9.88 6.39
N GLY A 421 0.79 -10.58 7.47
CA GLY A 421 0.17 -11.83 7.89
C GLY A 421 0.84 -13.10 7.34
N VAL A 422 1.73 -12.96 6.36
CA VAL A 422 2.54 -14.06 5.82
C VAL A 422 4.02 -13.80 6.10
N ARG A 423 4.49 -12.61 5.74
CA ARG A 423 5.85 -12.14 5.94
C ARG A 423 5.89 -11.25 7.18
N THR A 424 6.99 -11.33 7.92
CA THR A 424 7.20 -10.54 9.13
C THR A 424 8.65 -10.10 9.19
N PHE A 425 8.87 -8.80 9.36
CA PHE A 425 10.19 -8.19 9.48
C PHE A 425 10.33 -7.49 10.83
N ALA A 426 11.55 -7.53 11.37
CA ALA A 426 11.96 -6.71 12.49
C ALA A 426 12.95 -5.65 11.96
N ILE A 427 12.75 -4.40 12.35
CA ILE A 427 13.57 -3.26 11.92
C ILE A 427 14.19 -2.64 13.18
N ASP A 428 15.51 -2.58 13.21
CA ASP A 428 16.30 -2.09 14.37
C ASP A 428 17.04 -0.82 13.98
N ASN A 429 16.28 0.15 13.43
CA ASN A 429 16.76 1.48 13.11
C ASN A 429 16.08 2.53 14.01
N GLY A 430 16.59 3.75 13.97
CA GLY A 430 15.98 4.92 14.61
C GLY A 430 16.76 5.43 15.80
N HIS A 431 16.18 6.39 16.53
CA HIS A 431 16.86 7.06 17.64
C HIS A 431 15.89 7.38 18.78
N GLU A 432 16.38 7.35 20.03
CA GLU A 432 15.57 7.62 21.23
C GLU A 432 14.91 9.01 21.24
N TYR A 433 15.48 9.97 20.51
CA TYR A 433 14.93 11.32 20.35
C TYR A 433 13.56 11.32 19.67
N LEU A 434 13.25 10.32 18.83
CA LEU A 434 11.90 10.15 18.30
C LEU A 434 10.88 10.02 19.44
N GLY A 435 11.21 9.31 20.53
CA GLY A 435 10.35 9.17 21.70
C GLY A 435 10.25 10.41 22.60
N LEU A 436 11.13 11.41 22.41
CA LEU A 436 11.18 12.64 23.20
C LEU A 436 10.52 13.85 22.51
N VAL A 437 10.06 13.68 21.27
CA VAL A 437 9.37 14.72 20.50
C VAL A 437 7.92 14.31 20.30
N THR A 438 6.99 15.17 20.69
CA THR A 438 5.56 14.91 20.52
C THR A 438 5.19 14.72 19.05
N GLY A 439 4.37 13.72 18.76
CA GLY A 439 3.78 13.51 17.44
C GLY A 439 4.66 12.79 16.41
N THR A 440 5.97 12.61 16.64
CA THR A 440 6.86 11.88 15.72
C THR A 440 6.35 10.48 15.39
N GLY A 441 5.96 9.70 16.40
CA GLY A 441 5.39 8.38 16.23
C GLY A 441 4.13 8.38 15.36
N CYS A 442 3.31 9.43 15.46
CA CYS A 442 2.13 9.61 14.61
C CYS A 442 2.49 10.02 13.17
N THR A 443 3.55 10.82 12.97
CA THR A 443 3.98 11.23 11.64
C THR A 443 4.56 10.08 10.79
N LEU A 444 4.97 8.97 11.40
CA LEU A 444 5.28 7.75 10.65
C LEU A 444 4.06 7.27 9.83
N GLY A 445 2.83 7.46 10.35
CA GLY A 445 1.60 7.19 9.59
C GLY A 445 1.50 8.05 8.33
N THR A 446 1.97 9.29 8.38
CA THR A 446 2.05 10.20 7.22
C THR A 446 3.04 9.69 6.17
N VAL A 447 4.25 9.28 6.58
CA VAL A 447 5.25 8.71 5.64
C VAL A 447 4.78 7.39 5.03
N ILE A 448 4.16 6.52 5.84
CA ILE A 448 3.53 5.29 5.35
C ILE A 448 2.46 5.62 4.30
N SER A 449 1.59 6.59 4.58
CA SER A 449 0.52 7.00 3.66
C SER A 449 1.09 7.48 2.32
N ALA A 450 2.20 8.23 2.35
CA ALA A 450 2.90 8.71 1.17
C ALA A 450 3.48 7.55 0.35
N ALA A 451 4.13 6.57 1.00
CA ALA A 451 4.75 5.42 0.34
C ALA A 451 3.73 4.45 -0.28
N ILE A 452 2.61 4.20 0.40
CA ILE A 452 1.59 3.27 -0.11
C ILE A 452 0.73 3.92 -1.21
N ALA A 453 0.45 5.22 -1.16
CA ALA A 453 -0.40 5.90 -2.13
C ALA A 453 -0.09 5.59 -3.62
N PRO A 454 1.17 5.70 -4.10
CA PRO A 454 1.52 5.42 -5.49
C PRO A 454 1.75 3.93 -5.78
N ARG A 455 1.98 3.10 -4.75
CA ARG A 455 2.33 1.68 -4.90
C ARG A 455 1.11 0.77 -4.63
N LYS A 456 0.45 0.35 -5.71
CA LYS A 456 -0.75 -0.50 -5.64
C LYS A 456 -0.46 -1.95 -5.25
N THR A 457 0.75 -2.44 -5.47
CA THR A 457 1.17 -3.81 -5.18
C THR A 457 2.21 -3.84 -4.06
N ASP A 458 2.25 -4.92 -3.28
CA ASP A 458 3.19 -5.10 -2.17
C ASP A 458 3.21 -3.92 -1.16
N ARG A 459 2.12 -3.79 -0.40
CA ARG A 459 1.98 -2.79 0.66
C ARG A 459 3.07 -2.94 1.73
N LEU A 460 3.48 -4.17 2.04
CA LEU A 460 4.51 -4.43 3.04
C LEU A 460 5.83 -3.78 2.65
N GLY A 461 6.29 -3.96 1.41
CA GLY A 461 7.53 -3.35 0.93
C GLY A 461 7.49 -1.82 0.98
N ALA A 462 6.35 -1.20 0.65
CA ALA A 462 6.19 0.26 0.78
C ALA A 462 6.22 0.72 2.25
N VAL A 463 5.61 -0.04 3.17
CA VAL A 463 5.61 0.26 4.61
C VAL A 463 7.02 0.12 5.18
N VAL A 464 7.76 -0.95 4.85
CA VAL A 464 9.15 -1.13 5.30
C VAL A 464 10.03 0.00 4.78
N ALA A 465 9.91 0.37 3.49
CA ALA A 465 10.65 1.49 2.92
C ALA A 465 10.34 2.83 3.63
N ALA A 466 9.08 3.07 3.99
CA ALA A 466 8.67 4.25 4.74
C ALA A 466 9.31 4.28 6.14
N ILE A 467 9.34 3.15 6.84
CA ILE A 467 9.98 3.02 8.15
C ILE A 467 11.49 3.27 8.03
N LEU A 468 12.17 2.63 7.06
CA LEU A 468 13.60 2.82 6.82
C LEU A 468 13.94 4.28 6.49
N HIS A 469 13.18 4.94 5.61
CA HIS A 469 13.38 6.36 5.29
C HIS A 469 13.23 7.23 6.54
N PHE A 470 12.23 6.93 7.38
CA PHE A 470 11.97 7.67 8.62
C PHE A 470 13.06 7.44 9.68
N GLU A 471 13.42 6.20 9.94
CA GLU A 471 14.32 5.85 11.04
C GLU A 471 15.80 6.13 10.71
N ILE A 472 16.23 5.90 9.46
CA ILE A 472 17.58 6.27 9.02
C ILE A 472 17.75 7.79 9.06
N ALA A 473 16.73 8.57 8.67
CA ALA A 473 16.78 10.03 8.82
C ALA A 473 16.94 10.45 10.29
N ALA A 474 16.31 9.75 11.22
CA ALA A 474 16.46 10.02 12.65
C ALA A 474 17.86 9.70 13.17
N GLU A 475 18.45 8.58 12.76
CA GLU A 475 19.84 8.23 13.09
C GLU A 475 20.84 9.26 12.56
N LEU A 476 20.71 9.61 11.28
CA LEU A 476 21.58 10.59 10.63
C LEU A 476 21.45 11.96 11.32
N ALA A 477 20.24 12.40 11.62
CA ALA A 477 20.01 13.65 12.33
C ALA A 477 20.64 13.61 13.72
N ALA A 478 20.42 12.55 14.50
CA ALA A 478 20.99 12.43 15.83
C ALA A 478 22.54 12.34 15.85
N SER A 479 23.15 11.83 14.77
CA SER A 479 24.61 11.74 14.64
C SER A 479 25.30 13.09 14.39
N GLN A 480 24.55 14.13 14.04
CA GLN A 480 25.10 15.45 13.73
C GLN A 480 25.64 16.16 15.00
N PRO A 481 26.88 16.70 14.98
CA PRO A 481 27.50 17.33 16.16
C PRO A 481 26.72 18.51 16.79
N GLU A 482 25.91 19.19 15.99
CA GLU A 482 25.09 20.34 16.38
C GLU A 482 23.83 19.95 17.17
N ILE A 483 23.47 18.67 17.18
CA ILE A 483 22.24 18.19 17.82
C ILE A 483 22.50 17.90 19.29
N ARG A 484 21.84 18.68 20.14
CA ARG A 484 22.05 18.69 21.60
C ARG A 484 20.86 18.18 22.39
N GLY A 485 19.82 17.70 21.71
CA GLY A 485 18.58 17.22 22.31
C GLY A 485 17.36 17.36 21.38
N PRO A 486 16.15 17.06 21.90
CA PRO A 486 14.93 16.95 21.09
C PRO A 486 14.54 18.27 20.38
N GLY A 487 14.85 19.43 20.97
CA GLY A 487 14.54 20.72 20.36
C GLY A 487 15.34 20.99 19.08
N THR A 488 16.64 20.67 19.07
CA THR A 488 17.49 20.80 17.88
C THR A 488 17.31 19.63 16.90
N PHE A 489 16.83 18.50 17.38
CA PHE A 489 16.63 17.28 16.58
C PHE A 489 15.55 17.44 15.50
N VAL A 490 14.42 18.09 15.80
CA VAL A 490 13.28 18.16 14.85
C VAL A 490 13.65 18.81 13.51
N PRO A 491 14.31 19.99 13.47
CA PRO A 491 14.75 20.56 12.20
C PRO A 491 15.72 19.65 11.44
N ALA A 492 16.73 19.08 12.12
CA ALA A 492 17.70 18.19 11.47
C ALA A 492 17.06 16.90 10.95
N PHE A 493 16.07 16.38 11.67
CA PHE A 493 15.29 15.22 11.25
C PHE A 493 14.51 15.49 9.96
N LEU A 494 13.85 16.64 9.86
CA LEU A 494 13.17 17.06 8.62
C LEU A 494 14.15 17.24 7.46
N ASP A 495 15.32 17.81 7.72
CA ASP A 495 16.37 17.99 6.72
C ASP A 495 16.92 16.64 6.23
N GLU A 496 17.09 15.64 7.11
CA GLU A 496 17.56 14.31 6.71
C GLU A 496 16.51 13.53 5.92
N LEU A 497 15.22 13.64 6.27
CA LEU A 497 14.14 13.09 5.44
C LEU A 497 14.20 13.66 4.01
N TYR A 498 14.39 14.98 3.91
CA TYR A 498 14.53 15.66 2.63
C TYR A 498 15.80 15.25 1.88
N ARG A 499 16.94 15.12 2.57
CA ARG A 499 18.22 14.68 2.00
C ARG A 499 18.12 13.29 1.40
N ILE A 500 17.59 12.33 2.15
CA ILE A 500 17.42 10.95 1.68
C ILE A 500 16.52 10.93 0.45
N ARG A 501 15.38 11.66 0.48
CA ARG A 501 14.49 11.80 -0.67
C ARG A 501 15.23 12.27 -1.92
N LEU A 502 16.03 13.34 -1.82
CA LEU A 502 16.77 13.87 -2.96
C LEU A 502 17.90 12.96 -3.44
N ALA A 503 18.60 12.29 -2.51
CA ALA A 503 19.63 11.32 -2.85
C ALA A 503 19.06 10.16 -3.67
N THR A 504 17.86 9.67 -3.33
CA THR A 504 17.17 8.63 -4.12
C THR A 504 16.65 9.12 -5.47
N ALA A 505 16.72 10.42 -5.74
CA ALA A 505 16.23 11.06 -6.95
C ALA A 505 17.35 11.56 -7.90
N GLY A 506 18.65 11.34 -7.63
CA GLY A 506 19.75 11.95 -8.40
C GLY A 506 20.96 11.07 -8.78
N GLY A 507 21.61 11.43 -9.91
CA GLY A 507 22.97 11.07 -10.39
C GLY A 507 23.23 11.71 -11.78
N ASP A 508 24.27 12.49 -12.09
CA ASP A 508 24.29 13.33 -13.33
C ASP A 508 25.55 13.15 -14.26
N LEU A 509 25.37 13.05 -15.60
CA LEU A 509 26.35 12.94 -16.71
C LEU A 509 26.25 14.15 -17.67
N VAL A 510 27.36 14.76 -18.10
CA VAL A 510 27.36 15.98 -18.95
C VAL A 510 28.24 15.82 -20.21
N CYS A 511 27.75 16.18 -21.42
CA CYS A 511 28.42 15.98 -22.72
C CYS A 511 28.36 17.19 -23.70
N ASP A 512 29.51 17.57 -24.31
CA ASP A 512 29.63 18.58 -25.40
C ASP A 512 30.51 18.07 -26.57
N ILE A 513 29.89 17.50 -27.63
CA ILE A 513 30.58 16.93 -28.81
C ILE A 513 29.78 17.20 -30.09
N GLN A 514 30.27 18.08 -30.98
CA GLN A 514 29.60 18.43 -32.25
C GLN A 514 30.34 17.91 -33.49
N GLU A 515 29.58 17.53 -34.51
CA GLU A 515 30.05 16.88 -35.74
C GLU A 515 31.11 17.70 -36.49
N LYS A 516 30.96 19.03 -36.55
CA LYS A 516 31.85 19.90 -37.35
C LYS A 516 33.29 19.96 -36.83
N PHE A 517 33.53 19.49 -35.61
CA PHE A 517 34.86 19.44 -35.01
C PHE A 517 35.59 18.13 -35.28
N ARG A 518 34.96 17.15 -35.94
CA ARG A 518 35.53 15.80 -36.17
C ARG A 518 36.92 15.83 -36.79
N THR A 519 37.17 16.72 -37.74
CA THR A 519 38.47 16.82 -38.43
C THR A 519 39.49 17.71 -37.71
N ALA A 520 39.05 18.49 -36.72
CA ALA A 520 39.88 19.47 -36.03
C ALA A 520 40.42 18.94 -34.70
N ILE A 521 39.63 18.11 -34.00
CA ILE A 521 39.98 17.58 -32.68
C ILE A 521 40.85 16.33 -32.82
N PHE A 522 41.94 16.31 -32.06
CA PHE A 522 42.83 15.16 -31.99
C PHE A 522 42.06 13.92 -31.50
N GLU A 523 42.13 12.82 -32.24
CA GLU A 523 41.53 11.53 -31.83
C GLU A 523 40.03 11.62 -31.50
N PHE A 524 39.29 12.46 -32.23
CA PHE A 524 37.87 12.74 -32.00
C PHE A 524 37.00 11.48 -31.88
N ASP A 525 37.21 10.49 -32.74
CA ASP A 525 36.40 9.26 -32.73
C ASP A 525 36.57 8.47 -31.42
N LYS A 526 37.73 8.58 -30.75
CA LYS A 526 37.96 7.99 -29.43
C LYS A 526 37.17 8.71 -28.33
N VAL A 527 37.01 10.03 -28.46
CA VAL A 527 36.14 10.82 -27.57
C VAL A 527 34.68 10.39 -27.77
N VAL A 528 34.21 10.28 -29.03
CA VAL A 528 32.86 9.81 -29.37
C VAL A 528 32.61 8.40 -28.82
N PHE A 529 33.58 7.49 -28.97
CA PHE A 529 33.52 6.15 -28.41
C PHE A 529 33.32 6.15 -26.90
N THR A 530 34.16 6.89 -26.16
CA THR A 530 34.06 6.97 -24.70
C THR A 530 32.73 7.60 -24.27
N THR A 531 32.24 8.60 -24.98
CA THR A 531 30.92 9.19 -24.71
C THR A 531 29.78 8.22 -24.99
N ASN A 532 29.84 7.42 -26.06
CA ASN A 532 28.83 6.40 -26.32
C ASN A 532 28.77 5.39 -25.16
N LYS A 533 29.93 4.91 -24.71
CA LYS A 533 30.07 4.03 -23.54
C LYS A 533 29.46 4.65 -22.28
N LEU A 534 29.70 5.93 -22.03
CA LEU A 534 29.15 6.65 -20.88
C LEU A 534 27.63 6.85 -20.98
N LEU A 535 27.09 7.12 -22.18
CA LEU A 535 25.63 7.20 -22.37
C LEU A 535 24.95 5.85 -22.18
N GLN A 536 25.58 4.75 -22.58
CA GLN A 536 25.09 3.41 -22.27
C GLN A 536 25.08 3.16 -20.76
N ALA A 537 26.17 3.54 -20.07
CA ALA A 537 26.27 3.45 -18.63
C ALA A 537 25.22 4.32 -17.92
N ALA A 538 25.02 5.56 -18.38
CA ALA A 538 24.05 6.47 -17.80
C ALA A 538 22.61 5.98 -17.98
N ASN A 539 22.27 5.44 -19.15
CA ASN A 539 20.97 4.82 -19.39
C ASN A 539 20.75 3.58 -18.51
N ALA A 540 21.77 2.75 -18.33
CA ALA A 540 21.67 1.55 -17.49
C ALA A 540 21.56 1.90 -16.00
N LEU A 541 22.38 2.83 -15.53
CA LEU A 541 22.48 3.24 -14.13
C LEU A 541 21.51 4.37 -13.75
N GLN A 542 20.62 4.77 -14.67
CA GLN A 542 19.64 5.84 -14.48
C GLN A 542 20.27 7.19 -14.06
N ILE A 543 21.42 7.52 -14.64
CA ILE A 543 22.14 8.78 -14.42
C ILE A 543 21.57 9.81 -15.42
N PRO A 544 20.87 10.87 -14.98
CA PRO A 544 20.61 12.10 -15.73
C PRO A 544 21.72 12.54 -16.70
N ILE A 545 21.34 13.10 -17.83
CA ILE A 545 22.21 13.46 -18.95
C ILE A 545 21.97 14.93 -19.33
N PHE A 546 23.05 15.71 -19.44
CA PHE A 546 23.01 17.11 -19.89
C PHE A 546 23.89 17.27 -21.12
N VAL A 547 23.32 17.81 -22.20
CA VAL A 547 24.02 18.02 -23.47
C VAL A 547 24.02 19.49 -23.82
N THR A 548 25.14 19.99 -24.35
CA THR A 548 25.17 21.30 -25.00
C THR A 548 25.78 21.23 -26.40
N THR A 549 25.53 22.27 -27.19
CA THR A 549 26.17 22.56 -28.47
C THR A 549 26.68 23.99 -28.47
N GLN A 550 27.81 24.25 -29.13
CA GLN A 550 28.32 25.59 -29.37
C GLN A 550 27.78 26.12 -30.70
N ASN A 551 27.01 27.20 -30.70
CA ASN A 551 26.47 27.88 -31.89
C ASN A 551 25.97 26.88 -32.97
N ARG A 552 24.94 26.10 -32.63
CA ARG A 552 24.39 25.01 -33.46
C ARG A 552 24.11 25.44 -34.89
N ALA A 553 23.62 26.67 -35.08
CA ALA A 553 23.36 27.23 -36.41
C ALA A 553 24.62 27.31 -37.31
N ARG A 554 25.79 27.56 -36.72
CA ARG A 554 27.06 27.64 -37.46
C ARG A 554 27.88 26.36 -37.40
N LEU A 555 27.80 25.60 -36.31
CA LEU A 555 28.70 24.48 -36.01
C LEU A 555 28.04 23.10 -36.08
N GLY A 556 26.75 23.04 -36.42
CA GLY A 556 26.02 21.79 -36.55
C GLY A 556 25.60 21.22 -35.20
N ASP A 557 24.98 20.05 -35.23
CA ASP A 557 24.45 19.41 -34.02
C ASP A 557 25.45 18.44 -33.39
N THR A 558 25.06 17.85 -32.25
CA THR A 558 25.78 16.73 -31.64
C THR A 558 25.93 15.57 -32.63
N VAL A 559 27.10 14.92 -32.61
CA VAL A 559 27.45 13.80 -33.51
C VAL A 559 26.35 12.74 -33.65
N GLN A 560 26.17 12.20 -34.85
CA GLN A 560 25.03 11.31 -35.15
C GLN A 560 25.08 10.01 -34.35
N GLU A 561 26.28 9.53 -34.01
CA GLU A 561 26.52 8.29 -33.28
C GLU A 561 25.95 8.31 -31.85
N LEU A 562 25.75 9.49 -31.26
CA LEU A 562 25.19 9.64 -29.91
C LEU A 562 23.67 9.83 -29.93
N GLN A 563 23.09 10.24 -31.05
CA GLN A 563 21.66 10.55 -31.18
C GLN A 563 20.72 9.39 -30.78
N PRO A 564 20.99 8.11 -31.12
CA PRO A 564 20.13 7.01 -30.70
C PRO A 564 20.05 6.87 -29.18
N LEU A 565 21.18 6.99 -28.47
CA LEU A 565 21.25 6.87 -27.02
C LEU A 565 20.67 8.09 -26.32
N LEU A 566 20.85 9.29 -26.88
CA LEU A 566 20.24 10.51 -26.37
C LEU A 566 18.70 10.51 -26.53
N LYS A 567 18.19 9.92 -27.62
CA LYS A 567 16.75 9.71 -27.79
C LYS A 567 16.20 8.64 -26.85
N ALA A 568 16.94 7.54 -26.67
CA ALA A 568 16.57 6.46 -25.76
C ALA A 568 16.60 6.89 -24.29
N ALA A 569 17.40 7.90 -23.95
CA ALA A 569 17.49 8.44 -22.59
C ALA A 569 16.17 8.98 -22.05
N GLY A 570 15.25 9.43 -22.91
CA GLY A 570 13.91 9.90 -22.51
C GLY A 570 13.98 10.91 -21.36
N PRO A 571 13.41 10.60 -20.18
CA PRO A 571 13.42 11.51 -19.03
C PRO A 571 14.81 11.72 -18.41
N LEU A 572 15.81 10.88 -18.72
CA LEU A 572 17.18 11.08 -18.25
C LEU A 572 17.83 12.26 -18.96
N LEU A 573 17.44 12.63 -20.18
CA LEU A 573 17.98 13.81 -20.87
C LEU A 573 17.38 15.10 -20.27
N GLN A 574 18.04 15.64 -19.25
CA GLN A 574 17.60 16.82 -18.50
C GLN A 574 17.78 18.13 -19.28
N ALA A 575 18.77 18.18 -20.19
CA ALA A 575 19.00 19.36 -21.00
C ALA A 575 19.65 19.03 -22.35
N ASN A 576 19.25 19.76 -23.40
CA ASN A 576 19.93 19.81 -24.69
C ASN A 576 19.95 21.27 -25.19
N LEU A 577 21.00 22.02 -24.81
CA LEU A 577 21.05 23.48 -24.97
C LEU A 577 22.03 23.92 -26.05
N ASP A 578 21.75 25.02 -26.74
CA ASP A 578 22.71 25.70 -27.61
C ASP A 578 23.32 26.89 -26.86
N LYS A 579 24.64 27.08 -26.98
CA LYS A 579 25.39 28.11 -26.26
C LYS A 579 26.38 28.87 -27.13
N THR A 580 26.63 30.11 -26.73
CA THR A 580 27.77 30.91 -27.22
C THR A 580 28.86 31.05 -26.15
N ARG A 581 28.54 30.81 -24.88
CA ARG A 581 29.51 30.73 -23.77
C ARG A 581 30.34 29.46 -23.91
N PHE A 582 31.63 29.51 -23.56
CA PHE A 582 32.48 28.32 -23.60
C PHE A 582 32.08 27.27 -22.55
N SER A 583 31.72 27.71 -21.34
CA SER A 583 31.22 26.83 -20.27
C SER A 583 29.80 26.34 -20.55
N MET A 584 29.56 25.06 -20.24
CA MET A 584 28.23 24.44 -20.23
C MET A 584 27.40 24.89 -19.03
N TRP A 585 27.99 25.55 -18.03
CA TRP A 585 27.30 26.09 -16.86
C TRP A 585 26.49 27.33 -17.22
N LEU A 586 25.29 27.10 -17.75
CA LEU A 586 24.38 28.13 -18.26
C LEU A 586 23.27 28.43 -17.26
N PRO A 587 22.65 29.63 -17.29
CA PRO A 587 21.55 29.97 -16.40
C PRO A 587 20.43 28.91 -16.31
N PRO A 588 19.96 28.30 -17.43
CA PRO A 588 18.97 27.22 -17.37
C PRO A 588 19.41 25.98 -16.59
N LEU A 589 20.73 25.68 -16.55
CA LEU A 589 21.27 24.60 -15.71
C LEU A 589 21.37 25.06 -14.26
N THR A 590 21.83 26.28 -14.00
CA THR A 590 22.00 26.80 -12.63
C THR A 590 20.68 26.93 -11.85
N THR A 591 19.56 27.16 -12.54
CA THR A 591 18.22 27.26 -11.95
C THR A 591 17.44 25.95 -12.04
N SER A 592 18.03 24.91 -12.62
CA SER A 592 17.41 23.59 -12.65
C SER A 592 17.37 23.02 -11.23
N SER A 593 16.31 22.25 -10.93
CA SER A 593 16.18 21.54 -9.65
C SER A 593 17.37 20.59 -9.38
N HIS A 594 18.09 20.17 -10.42
CA HIS A 594 19.28 19.33 -10.34
C HIS A 594 20.50 20.04 -9.75
N PHE A 595 20.65 21.35 -9.95
CA PHE A 595 21.88 22.09 -9.65
C PHE A 595 21.70 23.29 -8.72
N SER A 596 20.47 23.70 -8.42
CA SER A 596 20.22 24.83 -7.53
C SER A 596 20.65 24.54 -6.09
N SER A 597 21.49 25.43 -5.54
CA SER A 597 21.95 25.38 -4.15
C SER A 597 20.84 25.64 -3.12
N SER A 598 19.70 26.21 -3.53
CA SER A 598 18.54 26.39 -2.66
C SER A 598 17.77 25.09 -2.40
N THR A 599 18.08 24.02 -3.14
CA THR A 599 17.36 22.73 -3.10
C THR A 599 18.29 21.52 -2.89
N LYS A 600 19.61 21.69 -2.66
CA LYS A 600 20.54 20.59 -2.35
C LYS A 600 21.52 20.98 -1.23
N PRO A 601 21.70 20.13 -0.20
CA PRO A 601 22.67 20.36 0.88
C PRO A 601 24.08 19.80 0.61
N ARG A 602 24.30 19.09 -0.51
CA ARG A 602 25.62 18.61 -0.93
C ARG A 602 25.95 18.97 -2.39
N PRO A 603 27.25 19.09 -2.71
CA PRO A 603 27.76 19.14 -4.08
C PRO A 603 27.12 18.05 -4.97
N SER A 604 26.59 18.39 -6.15
CA SER A 604 26.34 17.36 -7.18
C SER A 604 27.68 16.76 -7.61
N GLU A 605 27.69 15.46 -7.89
CA GLU A 605 28.84 14.78 -8.49
C GLU A 605 28.65 14.74 -10.01
N VAL A 606 29.56 15.36 -10.75
CA VAL A 606 29.39 15.62 -12.18
C VAL A 606 30.57 15.05 -12.97
N ALA A 607 30.29 14.09 -13.84
CA ALA A 607 31.27 13.63 -14.82
C ALA A 607 31.17 14.42 -16.13
N ILE A 608 32.32 14.89 -16.61
CA ILE A 608 32.46 15.70 -17.82
C ILE A 608 33.19 14.91 -18.90
N VAL A 609 32.57 14.86 -20.09
CA VAL A 609 33.12 14.33 -21.33
C VAL A 609 32.91 15.38 -22.44
N GLY A 610 33.88 15.55 -23.35
CA GLY A 610 33.72 16.56 -24.41
C GLY A 610 35.01 17.02 -25.07
N ILE A 611 34.87 17.97 -25.99
CA ILE A 611 35.99 18.51 -26.78
C ILE A 611 36.45 19.89 -26.30
N GLU A 612 37.63 20.28 -26.75
CA GLU A 612 38.37 21.46 -26.29
C GLU A 612 38.61 21.42 -24.78
N SER A 613 39.39 20.43 -24.34
CA SER A 613 39.79 20.22 -22.95
C SER A 613 40.24 21.49 -22.24
N HIS A 614 41.03 22.34 -22.91
CA HIS A 614 41.58 23.59 -22.38
C HIS A 614 40.58 24.78 -22.41
N ILE A 615 39.46 24.65 -23.12
CA ILE A 615 38.43 25.68 -23.29
C ILE A 615 37.13 25.23 -22.64
N CYS A 616 36.26 24.52 -23.36
CA CYS A 616 34.88 24.24 -22.92
C CYS A 616 34.86 23.33 -21.68
N VAL A 617 35.65 22.24 -21.68
CA VAL A 617 35.74 21.34 -20.53
C VAL A 617 36.34 22.06 -19.32
N THR A 618 37.45 22.79 -19.50
CA THR A 618 38.09 23.52 -18.39
C THR A 618 37.16 24.58 -17.80
N GLN A 619 36.52 25.40 -18.62
CA GLN A 619 35.63 26.46 -18.13
C GLN A 619 34.40 25.87 -17.42
N THR A 620 33.86 24.76 -17.94
CA THR A 620 32.73 24.06 -17.30
C THR A 620 33.13 23.48 -15.95
N ALA A 621 34.26 22.78 -15.88
CA ALA A 621 34.74 22.19 -14.64
C ALA A 621 35.04 23.25 -13.57
N LEU A 622 35.68 24.36 -13.94
CA LEU A 622 35.96 25.46 -13.01
C LEU A 622 34.68 26.15 -12.53
N ASP A 623 33.71 26.38 -13.40
CA ASP A 623 32.42 26.96 -13.01
C ASP A 623 31.64 26.05 -12.05
N LEU A 624 31.64 24.73 -12.30
CA LEU A 624 31.02 23.73 -11.42
C LEU A 624 31.71 23.64 -10.06
N LEU A 625 33.05 23.62 -10.04
CA LEU A 625 33.83 23.65 -8.79
C LEU A 625 33.57 24.95 -8.01
N ALA A 626 33.52 26.10 -8.69
CA ALA A 626 33.20 27.38 -8.07
C ALA A 626 31.76 27.43 -7.53
N ALA A 627 30.84 26.70 -8.15
CA ALA A 627 29.48 26.49 -7.67
C ALA A 627 29.39 25.46 -6.50
N GLY A 628 30.52 24.87 -6.09
CA GLY A 628 30.58 23.93 -4.98
C GLY A 628 30.17 22.51 -5.35
N HIS A 629 30.33 22.10 -6.61
CA HIS A 629 30.08 20.73 -7.08
C HIS A 629 31.36 19.89 -7.13
N SER A 630 31.23 18.57 -6.97
CA SER A 630 32.32 17.63 -7.17
C SER A 630 32.43 17.29 -8.66
N VAL A 631 33.61 17.46 -9.23
CA VAL A 631 33.79 17.34 -10.69
C VAL A 631 34.77 16.23 -11.02
N TYR A 632 34.32 15.29 -11.85
CA TYR A 632 35.13 14.25 -12.47
C TYR A 632 35.37 14.60 -13.94
N VAL A 633 36.63 14.62 -14.35
CA VAL A 633 37.02 14.85 -15.75
C VAL A 633 37.56 13.53 -16.29
N LEU A 634 36.87 12.96 -17.27
CA LEU A 634 37.18 11.65 -17.81
C LEU A 634 38.27 11.78 -18.88
N ALA A 635 39.51 11.48 -18.50
CA ALA A 635 40.71 11.73 -19.30
C ALA A 635 40.71 10.97 -20.64
N ASP A 636 40.09 9.79 -20.69
CA ASP A 636 39.87 8.98 -21.89
C ASP A 636 38.64 9.42 -22.70
N GLY A 637 37.99 10.51 -22.31
CA GLY A 637 36.81 11.07 -22.95
C GLY A 637 36.90 12.60 -23.16
N VAL A 638 38.11 13.17 -23.10
CA VAL A 638 38.31 14.59 -23.44
C VAL A 638 39.47 14.77 -24.41
N SER A 639 39.35 15.75 -25.29
CA SER A 639 40.41 16.09 -26.25
C SER A 639 40.38 17.56 -26.66
N SER A 640 41.37 18.01 -27.43
CA SER A 640 41.48 19.37 -27.98
C SER A 640 42.01 19.30 -29.42
N ALA A 641 41.90 20.40 -30.17
CA ALA A 641 42.51 20.47 -31.50
C ALA A 641 44.03 20.33 -31.44
N ASN A 642 44.64 20.95 -30.42
CA ASN A 642 46.04 20.79 -30.11
C ASN A 642 46.21 19.71 -29.04
N ARG A 643 46.94 18.62 -29.34
CA ARG A 643 47.09 17.48 -28.44
C ARG A 643 47.78 17.87 -27.13
N GLU A 644 48.77 18.74 -27.23
CA GLU A 644 49.61 19.19 -26.12
C GLU A 644 48.78 19.93 -25.05
N GLU A 645 47.68 20.57 -25.43
CA GLU A 645 46.76 21.27 -24.52
C GLU A 645 45.96 20.31 -23.63
N VAL A 646 45.81 19.04 -24.02
CA VAL A 646 45.05 18.05 -23.23
C VAL A 646 45.72 17.81 -21.88
N GLY A 647 47.02 17.51 -21.88
CA GLY A 647 47.78 17.29 -20.64
C GLY A 647 47.84 18.52 -19.75
N VAL A 648 48.01 19.71 -20.35
CA VAL A 648 48.04 20.99 -19.64
C VAL A 648 46.68 21.27 -18.97
N ALA A 649 45.58 21.07 -19.69
CA ALA A 649 44.22 21.24 -19.16
C ALA A 649 43.93 20.27 -18.01
N LEU A 650 44.22 18.99 -18.18
CA LEU A 650 43.99 17.98 -17.14
C LEU A 650 44.82 18.25 -15.88
N ALA A 651 46.09 18.62 -16.02
CA ALA A 651 46.94 19.00 -14.89
C ALA A 651 46.39 20.22 -14.14
N ARG A 652 45.94 21.24 -14.89
CA ARG A 652 45.30 22.44 -14.32
C ARG A 652 44.02 22.09 -13.57
N LEU A 653 43.16 21.25 -14.15
CA LEU A 653 41.89 20.86 -13.53
C LEU A 653 42.09 20.04 -12.26
N ARG A 654 43.09 19.15 -12.26
CA ARG A 654 43.51 18.44 -11.03
C ARG A 654 43.95 19.42 -9.93
N GLN A 655 44.75 20.42 -10.28
CA GLN A 655 45.19 21.46 -9.34
C GLN A 655 44.02 22.33 -8.84
N ALA A 656 43.00 22.54 -9.66
CA ALA A 656 41.80 23.29 -9.30
C ALA A 656 40.82 22.50 -8.41
N GLY A 657 41.04 21.19 -8.20
CA GLY A 657 40.22 20.35 -7.33
C GLY A 657 39.30 19.37 -8.06
N ALA A 658 39.36 19.26 -9.39
CA ALA A 658 38.65 18.21 -10.12
C ALA A 658 39.37 16.85 -9.98
N VAL A 659 38.60 15.78 -9.91
CA VAL A 659 39.10 14.40 -9.98
C VAL A 659 39.31 14.04 -11.45
N VAL A 660 40.57 13.97 -11.88
CA VAL A 660 40.91 13.47 -13.22
C VAL A 660 41.05 11.95 -13.16
N THR A 661 40.10 11.25 -13.76
CA THR A 661 40.00 9.78 -13.74
C THR A 661 39.68 9.23 -15.13
N THR A 662 39.46 7.92 -15.26
CA THR A 662 39.02 7.27 -16.51
C THR A 662 37.53 6.95 -16.46
N SER A 663 36.90 6.86 -17.62
CA SER A 663 35.49 6.48 -17.73
C SER A 663 35.21 5.11 -17.13
N GLU A 664 36.14 4.15 -17.22
CA GLU A 664 36.01 2.83 -16.59
C GLU A 664 36.05 2.93 -15.06
N SER A 665 37.04 3.64 -14.50
CA SER A 665 37.13 3.83 -13.05
C SER A 665 35.89 4.52 -12.50
N TRP A 666 35.42 5.57 -13.18
CA TRP A 666 34.24 6.31 -12.77
C TRP A 666 32.97 5.47 -12.84
N ILE A 667 32.78 4.65 -13.90
CA ILE A 667 31.62 3.74 -13.99
C ILE A 667 31.61 2.72 -12.84
N TYR A 668 32.76 2.15 -12.48
CA TYR A 668 32.85 1.25 -11.32
C TYR A 668 32.58 1.95 -10.00
N GLU A 669 33.04 3.19 -9.86
CA GLU A 669 32.76 4.04 -8.70
C GLU A 669 31.26 4.35 -8.57
N CYS A 670 30.57 4.65 -9.68
CA CYS A 670 29.12 4.84 -9.70
C CYS A 670 28.33 3.58 -9.35
N MET A 671 28.82 2.39 -9.71
CA MET A 671 28.15 1.14 -9.38
C MET A 671 28.25 0.82 -7.88
N GLY A 672 29.38 1.13 -7.25
CA GLY A 672 29.63 0.96 -5.81
C GLY A 672 29.71 -0.50 -5.31
N ASP A 673 28.94 -1.42 -5.90
CA ASP A 673 28.86 -2.84 -5.54
C ASP A 673 28.57 -3.70 -6.79
N ALA A 674 29.13 -4.92 -6.82
CA ALA A 674 28.86 -5.93 -7.84
C ALA A 674 27.48 -6.60 -7.69
N ALA A 675 26.78 -6.37 -6.58
CA ALA A 675 25.47 -6.95 -6.28
C ALA A 675 24.27 -6.23 -6.94
N ILE A 676 24.48 -5.06 -7.57
CA ILE A 676 23.38 -4.32 -8.21
C ILE A 676 22.83 -5.09 -9.44
N PRO A 677 21.51 -5.08 -9.69
CA PRO A 677 20.91 -5.77 -10.84
C PRO A 677 21.53 -5.40 -12.20
N GLU A 678 21.96 -4.15 -12.34
CA GLU A 678 22.54 -3.55 -13.52
C GLU A 678 23.98 -4.04 -13.76
N PHE A 679 24.65 -4.60 -12.74
CA PHE A 679 26.07 -4.95 -12.77
C PHE A 679 26.38 -5.92 -13.92
N LYS A 680 25.54 -6.94 -14.13
CA LYS A 680 25.75 -7.93 -15.19
C LYS A 680 25.65 -7.30 -16.59
N GLY A 681 24.74 -6.34 -16.77
CA GLY A 681 24.61 -5.57 -18.00
C GLY A 681 25.82 -4.65 -18.21
N MET A 682 26.24 -3.96 -17.16
CA MET A 682 27.39 -3.06 -17.18
C MET A 682 28.72 -3.77 -17.41
N VAL A 683 28.92 -4.95 -16.83
CA VAL A 683 30.08 -5.80 -17.14
C VAL A 683 30.08 -6.24 -18.60
N GLY A 684 28.91 -6.44 -19.21
CA GLY A 684 28.78 -6.66 -20.65
C GLY A 684 29.31 -5.47 -21.46
N VAL A 685 28.81 -4.27 -21.16
CA VAL A 685 29.25 -3.01 -21.80
C VAL A 685 30.76 -2.78 -21.63
N MET A 686 31.32 -2.99 -20.42
CA MET A 686 32.76 -2.83 -20.17
C MET A 686 33.60 -3.87 -20.92
N LYS A 687 33.14 -5.13 -20.99
CA LYS A 687 33.84 -6.18 -21.74
C LYS A 687 33.85 -5.91 -23.24
N GLU A 688 32.73 -5.49 -23.80
CA GLU A 688 32.60 -5.13 -25.22
C GLU A 688 33.46 -3.90 -25.55
N ALA A 689 33.55 -2.94 -24.62
CA ALA A 689 34.32 -1.71 -24.81
C ALA A 689 35.81 -1.82 -24.44
N MET A 690 36.30 -2.98 -23.99
CA MET A 690 37.65 -3.12 -23.42
C MET A 690 38.77 -2.73 -24.39
N ALA A 691 38.70 -3.22 -25.64
CA ALA A 691 39.70 -2.91 -26.66
C ALA A 691 39.69 -1.41 -27.02
N GLY A 692 38.51 -0.84 -27.25
CA GLY A 692 38.37 0.59 -27.57
C GLY A 692 38.78 1.50 -26.40
N THR A 693 38.52 1.09 -25.15
CA THR A 693 38.96 1.83 -23.95
C THR A 693 40.49 1.87 -23.86
N ARG A 694 41.15 0.75 -24.18
CA ARG A 694 42.62 0.70 -24.26
C ARG A 694 43.15 1.64 -25.34
N GLU A 695 42.53 1.68 -26.51
CA GLU A 695 42.92 2.59 -27.59
C GLU A 695 42.67 4.07 -27.25
N ALA A 696 41.56 4.37 -26.58
CA ALA A 696 41.24 5.70 -26.06
C ALA A 696 42.29 6.18 -25.06
N LEU A 697 42.66 5.35 -24.09
CA LEU A 697 43.74 5.66 -23.13
C LEU A 697 45.09 5.86 -23.84
N GLN A 698 45.46 4.99 -24.78
CA GLN A 698 46.73 5.14 -25.51
C GLN A 698 46.77 6.41 -26.36
N GLY A 699 45.64 6.79 -26.98
CA GLY A 699 45.52 7.97 -27.81
C GLY A 699 45.47 9.28 -27.03
N LEU A 700 44.51 9.40 -26.11
CA LEU A 700 44.11 10.66 -25.48
C LEU A 700 44.90 11.01 -24.22
N VAL A 701 45.29 10.01 -23.44
CA VAL A 701 45.88 10.17 -22.10
C VAL A 701 47.42 10.19 -22.17
N GLY A 702 48.01 9.46 -23.12
CA GLY A 702 49.45 9.39 -23.32
C GLY A 702 50.18 8.62 -22.20
N SER A 703 51.46 8.32 -22.38
CA SER A 703 52.24 7.47 -21.46
C SER A 703 52.77 8.17 -20.19
N LYS A 704 52.38 9.42 -19.95
CA LYS A 704 52.80 10.23 -18.79
C LYS A 704 51.62 11.11 -18.33
N ILE A 705 50.82 10.60 -17.38
CA ILE A 705 49.89 11.39 -16.57
C ILE A 705 50.38 11.45 -15.13
#